data_AF-A0A6P0L5N5-F1
#
_entry.id   AF-A0A6P0L5N5-F1
#
_cell.length_a   1.000
_cell.length_b   1.000
_cell.length_c   1.000
_cell.angle_alpha   90.00
_cell.angle_beta   90.00
_cell.angle_gamma   90.00
#
_symmetry.space_group_name_H-M   'P 1'
#
loop_
_entity.id
_entity.type
_entity.pdbx_description
1 polymer ?
#
loop_
_entity_poly.entity_id
_entity_poly.type
_entity_poly.pdbx_seq_one_letter_code
_entity_poly.pdbx_strand_id
1 'polypeptide(L)'
;MNTDESLTASNGNTVNNTNSKTEENMEWQLADMVDAIAAEIDRAEDTLSLKSYARGKSMAIKQLQLDMEVKLRRSSDGQILFRTTDPGENSATIIKLDFAQVLESQLQGVRKQLDQPISTRLLATLPSITEAEIKQLNGIGIYSVNDLEAYTQTAAMVAELSRKTGIADSRIRIWRQLPFLSEVKPAKGLPGSQVVIEGDNFGDRDPNAAVMFQGQPAEILEWSKSRLIVTMPEVTGSGVLFVLIDGQTTNLLSWEAITVDLRVRNITITPNQPLAGDLITIEADLINQGNSSSDAFEVQWTVDNKPQPIQSHGPLQPNQRSQDSSIRRQLTLEAGSHTIRFTADPNHKHLDLNPANSTFTRQIEVKGLNQLTIADFRDINTLDPLVNINYSSGDMNYGPGDVLSLVFRGLGRRDPKTGAFVTDIATRWWWTENKENNTRIIYFELSENVSFHDGKPLTVADVEFTYQVYNKKLNSIPNKRVINIIRDINVVDDRTISFEVLWLFIKEEEAKDNNSDQVDIDKGDTITPIDREQIQALERIDQIVEQPTSRAIESDQIESIEIVDQPRPRPIDIVESPLPPYITSLMSIGIVPRHAYNQTSFQLKPIGSGPFQVETFQSGKEIVLNAFPKYVKGRPRLDRIVISVLGQLDVVTEVVSTQKYSAAVLPYTEKLYSQFNNRKDWTVIPTPLNKPELLHLQSSSLQERLPNDFDSNWNAHLWYFSREIGF
;
A
#
# COMPACT_ATOMS: atom_id res chain seq x y z
N MET A 1 -19.34 -2.38 74.04
CA MET A 1 -18.00 -2.85 74.47
C MET A 1 -17.68 -4.10 73.68
N ASN A 2 -16.49 -4.10 73.07
CA ASN A 2 -15.90 -5.10 72.17
C ASN A 2 -15.95 -6.55 72.68
N THR A 3 -16.03 -7.52 71.74
CA THR A 3 -14.95 -8.41 71.22
C THR A 3 -15.62 -9.60 70.53
N ASP A 4 -15.44 -9.79 69.22
CA ASP A 4 -14.47 -10.72 68.59
C ASP A 4 -14.56 -12.18 69.05
N GLU A 5 -14.96 -13.08 68.14
CA GLU A 5 -14.17 -14.29 67.85
C GLU A 5 -14.57 -14.98 66.54
N SER A 6 -13.54 -15.26 65.76
CA SER A 6 -13.47 -15.99 64.50
C SER A 6 -13.74 -17.50 64.64
N LEU A 7 -14.25 -18.14 63.59
CA LEU A 7 -14.05 -19.56 63.34
C LEU A 7 -13.61 -19.81 61.90
N THR A 8 -12.35 -20.18 61.78
CA THR A 8 -11.67 -20.79 60.63
C THR A 8 -12.15 -22.22 60.39
N ALA A 9 -12.16 -22.66 59.12
CA ALA A 9 -12.04 -24.07 58.77
C ALA A 9 -11.09 -24.23 57.58
N SER A 10 -10.04 -25.01 57.81
CA SER A 10 -8.91 -25.30 56.93
C SER A 10 -9.00 -26.70 56.32
N ASN A 11 -8.67 -26.77 55.02
CA ASN A 11 -7.82 -27.74 54.30
C ASN A 11 -8.24 -29.21 54.07
N GLY A 12 -8.15 -29.59 52.77
CA GLY A 12 -7.86 -30.95 52.33
C GLY A 12 -7.85 -31.17 50.80
N ASN A 13 -6.67 -31.03 50.17
CA ASN A 13 -6.20 -31.54 48.86
C ASN A 13 -6.29 -30.67 47.57
N THR A 14 -5.32 -29.76 47.49
CA THR A 14 -4.28 -29.58 46.45
C THR A 14 -4.56 -29.96 44.98
N VAL A 15 -4.65 -28.93 44.13
CA VAL A 15 -3.92 -28.87 42.86
C VAL A 15 -3.17 -27.54 42.83
N ASN A 16 -1.86 -27.61 42.60
CA ASN A 16 -0.97 -26.45 42.52
C ASN A 16 -1.42 -25.49 41.42
N ASN A 17 -1.70 -24.23 41.76
CA ASN A 17 -1.63 -23.14 40.80
C ASN A 17 -1.04 -21.89 41.46
N THR A 18 0.30 -21.82 41.46
CA THR A 18 1.04 -20.57 41.65
C THR A 18 0.82 -19.71 40.41
N ASN A 19 -0.20 -18.84 40.47
CA ASN A 19 -0.33 -17.58 39.74
C ASN A 19 -1.72 -16.99 40.06
N SER A 20 -1.88 -16.31 41.20
CA SER A 20 -2.99 -15.36 41.34
C SER A 20 -2.66 -14.14 40.49
N LYS A 21 -2.90 -14.22 39.18
CA LYS A 21 -3.24 -13.02 38.42
C LYS A 21 -4.48 -12.46 39.10
N THR A 22 -4.37 -11.28 39.70
CA THR A 22 -5.50 -10.39 39.92
C THR A 22 -6.37 -10.44 38.67
N GLU A 23 -7.65 -10.80 38.81
CA GLU A 23 -8.61 -10.65 37.72
C GLU A 23 -8.46 -9.22 37.18
N GLU A 24 -8.08 -9.11 35.91
CA GLU A 24 -7.84 -7.80 35.30
C GLU A 24 -9.14 -7.00 35.40
N ASN A 25 -9.03 -5.76 35.86
CA ASN A 25 -10.15 -4.83 35.90
C ASN A 25 -10.54 -4.47 34.46
N MET A 26 -11.48 -5.23 33.89
CA MET A 26 -11.84 -5.17 32.48
C MET A 26 -12.81 -4.02 32.19
N GLU A 27 -12.78 -3.54 30.95
CA GLU A 27 -13.78 -2.61 30.43
C GLU A 27 -15.10 -3.34 30.11
N TRP A 28 -16.24 -2.74 30.48
CA TRP A 28 -17.59 -3.30 30.33
C TRP A 28 -18.58 -2.24 29.85
N GLN A 29 -19.75 -2.67 29.35
CA GLN A 29 -20.84 -1.78 28.99
C GLN A 29 -21.87 -1.68 30.12
N LEU A 30 -22.50 -0.49 30.26
CA LEU A 30 -23.50 -0.26 31.30
C LEU A 30 -24.69 -1.23 31.19
N ALA A 31 -25.09 -1.61 29.98
CA ALA A 31 -26.18 -2.55 29.75
C ALA A 31 -25.88 -3.93 30.37
N ASP A 32 -24.70 -4.49 30.07
CA ASP A 32 -24.27 -5.80 30.60
C ASP A 32 -24.26 -5.83 32.14
N MET A 33 -23.85 -4.73 32.77
CA MET A 33 -23.83 -4.60 34.22
C MET A 33 -25.24 -4.50 34.82
N VAL A 34 -26.14 -3.72 34.19
CA VAL A 34 -27.53 -3.60 34.64
C VAL A 34 -28.25 -4.95 34.52
N ASP A 35 -28.03 -5.68 33.43
CA ASP A 35 -28.58 -7.03 33.23
C ASP A 35 -28.05 -8.02 34.28
N ALA A 36 -26.76 -7.95 34.60
CA ALA A 36 -26.16 -8.79 35.64
C ALA A 36 -26.73 -8.50 37.05
N ILE A 37 -26.93 -7.21 37.39
CA ILE A 37 -27.51 -6.81 38.67
C ILE A 37 -28.98 -7.25 38.76
N ALA A 38 -29.76 -7.05 37.69
CA ALA A 38 -31.15 -7.50 37.63
C ALA A 38 -31.24 -9.02 37.85
N ALA A 39 -30.40 -9.81 37.16
CA ALA A 39 -30.36 -11.26 37.33
C ALA A 39 -29.97 -11.69 38.75
N GLU A 40 -29.11 -10.94 39.45
CA GLU A 40 -28.72 -11.27 40.82
C GLU A 40 -29.80 -10.89 41.84
N ILE A 41 -30.53 -9.79 41.61
CA ILE A 41 -31.70 -9.40 42.40
C ILE A 41 -32.80 -10.46 42.27
N ASP A 42 -33.11 -10.91 41.05
CA ASP A 42 -34.09 -11.98 40.81
C ASP A 42 -33.69 -13.27 41.55
N ARG A 43 -32.41 -13.67 41.51
CA ARG A 43 -31.90 -14.83 42.28
C ARG A 43 -32.07 -14.66 43.79
N ALA A 44 -31.84 -13.46 44.31
CA ALA A 44 -31.99 -13.17 45.73
C ALA A 44 -33.47 -13.23 46.13
N GLU A 45 -34.37 -12.73 45.29
CA GLU A 45 -35.82 -12.82 45.49
C GLU A 45 -36.32 -14.28 45.47
N ASP A 46 -35.88 -15.09 44.49
CA ASP A 46 -36.17 -16.53 44.45
C ASP A 46 -35.65 -17.27 45.69
N THR A 47 -34.50 -16.87 46.20
CA THR A 47 -33.94 -17.45 47.44
C THR A 47 -34.78 -17.10 48.66
N LEU A 48 -35.28 -15.87 48.72
CA LEU A 48 -36.13 -15.38 49.79
C LEU A 48 -37.54 -16.00 49.70
N SER A 49 -38.07 -16.21 48.50
CA SER A 49 -39.35 -16.89 48.27
C SER A 49 -39.30 -18.35 48.75
N LEU A 50 -38.22 -19.07 48.45
CA LEU A 50 -37.96 -20.42 48.96
C LEU A 50 -37.91 -20.47 50.50
N LYS A 51 -37.15 -19.55 51.13
CA LYS A 51 -37.09 -19.47 52.60
C LYS A 51 -38.44 -19.09 53.22
N SER A 52 -39.26 -18.31 52.50
CA SER A 52 -40.59 -17.91 52.96
C SER A 52 -41.56 -19.09 53.04
N TYR A 53 -41.45 -20.04 52.09
CA TYR A 53 -42.28 -21.24 52.00
C TYR A 53 -42.07 -22.16 53.21
N ALA A 54 -40.82 -22.38 53.61
CA ALA A 54 -40.47 -23.28 54.72
C ALA A 54 -40.71 -22.68 56.12
N ARG A 55 -40.73 -21.35 56.27
CA ARG A 55 -40.77 -20.66 57.57
C ARG A 55 -42.10 -19.94 57.86
N GLY A 56 -43.04 -19.94 56.92
CA GLY A 56 -44.33 -19.26 57.08
C GLY A 56 -44.23 -17.73 57.23
N LYS A 57 -43.16 -17.11 56.70
CA LYS A 57 -42.91 -15.66 56.79
C LYS A 57 -42.51 -15.10 55.43
N SER A 58 -43.20 -14.07 54.93
CA SER A 58 -42.85 -13.38 53.68
C SER A 58 -41.59 -12.53 53.84
N MET A 59 -40.69 -12.56 52.84
CA MET A 59 -39.45 -11.79 52.79
C MET A 59 -39.30 -11.13 51.41
N ALA A 60 -38.93 -9.85 51.34
CA ALA A 60 -38.74 -9.10 50.08
C ALA A 60 -37.61 -8.06 50.23
N ILE A 61 -36.95 -7.72 49.11
CA ILE A 61 -35.93 -6.67 49.05
C ILE A 61 -36.65 -5.31 48.92
N LYS A 62 -36.43 -4.41 49.88
CA LYS A 62 -37.17 -3.14 49.98
C LYS A 62 -36.58 -2.01 49.12
N GLN A 63 -35.26 -1.97 48.99
CA GLN A 63 -34.50 -0.96 48.22
C GLN A 63 -33.04 -1.43 48.09
N LEU A 64 -32.41 -1.17 46.94
CA LEU A 64 -30.98 -1.36 46.73
C LEU A 64 -30.38 -0.09 46.12
N GLN A 65 -29.31 0.44 46.73
CA GLN A 65 -28.55 1.59 46.21
C GLN A 65 -27.10 1.19 45.99
N LEU A 66 -26.53 1.54 44.84
CA LEU A 66 -25.16 1.23 44.48
C LEU A 66 -24.46 2.46 43.88
N ASP A 67 -23.39 2.91 44.53
CA ASP A 67 -22.51 3.99 44.06
C ASP A 67 -21.17 3.38 43.61
N MET A 68 -20.76 3.63 42.37
CA MET A 68 -19.51 3.11 41.79
C MET A 68 -18.69 4.19 41.11
N GLU A 69 -17.40 4.30 41.47
CA GLU A 69 -16.45 5.16 40.78
C GLU A 69 -15.88 4.46 39.54
N VAL A 70 -16.06 5.09 38.38
CA VAL A 70 -15.70 4.52 37.09
C VAL A 70 -14.92 5.49 36.22
N LYS A 71 -14.13 4.96 35.29
CA LYS A 71 -13.54 5.70 34.17
C LYS A 71 -14.28 5.35 32.88
N LEU A 72 -14.41 6.33 31.99
CA LEU A 72 -15.14 6.20 30.73
C LEU A 72 -14.18 6.31 29.55
N ARG A 73 -14.38 5.45 28.55
CA ARG A 73 -13.67 5.52 27.27
C ARG A 73 -14.65 5.28 26.13
N ARG A 74 -14.49 6.01 25.03
CA ARG A 74 -15.20 5.74 23.77
C ARG A 74 -14.35 4.84 22.88
N SER A 75 -14.87 3.71 22.46
CA SER A 75 -14.20 2.80 21.52
C SER A 75 -14.26 3.33 20.08
N SER A 76 -13.44 2.77 19.20
CA SER A 76 -13.30 3.21 17.79
C SER A 76 -14.56 3.00 16.94
N ASP A 77 -15.46 2.12 17.37
CA ASP A 77 -16.79 1.89 16.80
C ASP A 77 -17.88 2.76 17.47
N GLY A 78 -17.49 3.64 18.40
CA GLY A 78 -18.34 4.65 18.99
C GLY A 78 -19.09 4.26 20.27
N GLN A 79 -18.90 3.04 20.78
CA GLN A 79 -19.49 2.56 22.04
C GLN A 79 -18.82 3.20 23.26
N ILE A 80 -19.55 3.30 24.38
CA ILE A 80 -19.04 3.82 25.65
C ILE A 80 -18.74 2.65 26.57
N LEU A 81 -17.48 2.52 26.96
CA LEU A 81 -16.96 1.50 27.84
C LEU A 81 -16.62 2.11 29.19
N PHE A 82 -16.93 1.37 30.25
CA PHE A 82 -16.72 1.72 31.64
C PHE A 82 -15.70 0.77 32.25
N ARG A 83 -14.88 1.27 33.17
CA ARG A 83 -13.98 0.46 34.00
C ARG A 83 -14.07 0.95 35.43
N THR A 84 -14.12 0.05 36.42
CA THR A 84 -14.09 0.47 37.82
C THR A 84 -12.73 1.08 38.15
N THR A 85 -12.66 1.95 39.15
CA THR A 85 -11.41 2.65 39.48
C THR A 85 -10.53 1.75 40.37
N ASP A 86 -9.25 1.57 40.00
CA ASP A 86 -8.32 0.78 40.82
C ASP A 86 -7.87 1.55 42.08
N PRO A 87 -7.44 0.85 43.15
CA PRO A 87 -6.93 1.50 44.36
C PRO A 87 -5.79 2.49 44.05
N GLY A 88 -5.99 3.77 44.38
CA GLY A 88 -5.01 4.84 44.17
C GLY A 88 -5.17 5.62 42.86
N GLU A 89 -6.08 5.21 41.98
CA GLU A 89 -6.48 6.03 40.83
C GLU A 89 -7.58 7.03 41.22
N ASN A 90 -7.50 8.26 40.72
CA ASN A 90 -8.58 9.25 40.87
C ASN A 90 -9.53 9.16 39.68
N SER A 91 -10.85 9.12 39.93
CA SER A 91 -11.88 9.36 38.92
C SER A 91 -12.82 10.50 39.35
N ALA A 92 -13.27 11.30 38.38
CA ALA A 92 -14.26 12.35 38.61
C ALA A 92 -15.70 11.87 38.33
N THR A 93 -15.88 10.60 37.94
CA THR A 93 -17.18 10.07 37.51
C THR A 93 -17.67 8.96 38.44
N ILE A 94 -18.84 9.19 39.04
CA ILE A 94 -19.57 8.22 39.86
C ILE A 94 -20.85 7.82 39.11
N ILE A 95 -21.06 6.53 38.94
CA ILE A 95 -22.35 5.96 38.54
C ILE A 95 -23.13 5.67 39.82
N LYS A 96 -24.33 6.24 39.90
CA LYS A 96 -25.29 5.95 40.97
C LYS A 96 -26.47 5.18 40.40
N LEU A 97 -26.77 4.03 40.99
CA LEU A 97 -27.90 3.19 40.61
C LEU A 97 -28.81 2.99 41.81
N ASP A 98 -30.04 3.47 41.65
CA ASP A 98 -31.12 3.30 42.63
C ASP A 98 -32.15 2.33 42.07
N PHE A 99 -32.28 1.18 42.71
CA PHE A 99 -33.32 0.21 42.41
C PHE A 99 -34.42 0.33 43.45
N ALA A 100 -35.58 0.83 43.03
CA ALA A 100 -36.79 0.87 43.82
C ALA A 100 -37.77 -0.19 43.31
N GLN A 101 -37.98 -1.24 44.08
CA GLN A 101 -39.16 -2.10 43.90
C GLN A 101 -39.69 -2.54 45.25
N VAL A 102 -40.95 -2.20 45.53
CA VAL A 102 -42.02 -3.15 45.89
C VAL A 102 -43.36 -2.48 45.53
N LEU A 103 -44.26 -3.20 44.84
CA LEU A 103 -45.70 -2.92 44.95
C LEU A 103 -46.36 -4.03 45.76
N GLU A 104 -46.96 -3.64 46.88
CA GLU A 104 -47.74 -4.46 47.81
C GLU A 104 -48.87 -5.25 47.11
N SER A 105 -49.34 -4.76 45.97
CA SER A 105 -50.32 -5.43 45.10
C SER A 105 -49.78 -6.66 44.37
N GLN A 106 -48.46 -6.77 44.15
CA GLN A 106 -47.82 -7.91 43.48
C GLN A 106 -47.51 -9.08 44.43
N LEU A 107 -47.50 -8.85 45.75
CA LEU A 107 -47.34 -9.88 46.79
C LEU A 107 -48.62 -10.66 47.12
N GLN A 108 -49.77 -10.30 46.53
CA GLN A 108 -51.06 -10.96 46.81
C GLN A 108 -51.44 -12.04 45.78
N GLY A 109 -50.87 -12.02 44.56
CA GLY A 109 -51.28 -12.92 43.46
C GLY A 109 -50.72 -14.35 43.53
N VAL A 110 -49.65 -14.59 44.30
CA VAL A 110 -48.97 -15.91 44.40
C VAL A 110 -49.29 -16.61 45.74
N ARG A 111 -50.17 -16.05 46.57
CA ARG A 111 -50.55 -16.64 47.87
C ARG A 111 -51.46 -17.85 47.67
N LYS A 112 -51.05 -19.03 48.16
CA LYS A 112 -51.99 -20.09 48.55
C LYS A 112 -52.20 -20.04 50.07
N GLN A 113 -53.44 -20.21 50.52
CA GLN A 113 -53.82 -20.25 51.93
C GLN A 113 -53.16 -21.43 52.65
N LEU A 114 -52.71 -21.18 53.89
CA LEU A 114 -51.89 -22.03 54.77
C LEU A 114 -52.61 -23.26 55.37
N ASP A 115 -53.82 -23.61 54.92
CA ASP A 115 -54.68 -24.59 55.59
C ASP A 115 -55.00 -25.84 54.73
N GLN A 116 -53.99 -26.48 54.12
CA GLN A 116 -54.17 -27.84 53.56
C GLN A 116 -53.28 -28.88 54.26
N PRO A 117 -53.81 -30.10 54.51
CA PRO A 117 -53.15 -31.11 55.33
C PRO A 117 -51.85 -31.62 54.72
N ILE A 118 -50.84 -31.80 55.56
CA ILE A 118 -49.53 -32.38 55.23
C ILE A 118 -49.74 -33.82 54.74
N SER A 119 -49.45 -34.07 53.46
CA SER A 119 -49.36 -35.41 52.91
C SER A 119 -47.95 -36.00 53.16
N THR A 120 -47.86 -37.27 53.55
CA THR A 120 -46.81 -37.85 54.42
C THR A 120 -45.77 -38.73 53.72
N ARG A 121 -45.53 -38.58 52.40
CA ARG A 121 -44.55 -39.44 51.70
C ARG A 121 -43.11 -39.01 52.03
N LEU A 122 -42.38 -39.85 52.76
CA LEU A 122 -41.00 -39.60 53.19
C LEU A 122 -40.04 -39.54 52.00
N LEU A 123 -39.07 -38.61 52.03
CA LEU A 123 -38.01 -38.50 51.02
C LEU A 123 -37.24 -39.81 50.83
N ALA A 124 -37.06 -40.60 51.89
CA ALA A 124 -36.43 -41.92 51.85
C ALA A 124 -37.13 -42.94 50.92
N THR A 125 -38.34 -42.65 50.44
CA THR A 125 -39.06 -43.47 49.44
C THR A 125 -38.67 -43.14 47.99
N LEU A 126 -37.81 -42.15 47.76
CA LEU A 126 -37.28 -41.82 46.44
C LEU A 126 -36.23 -42.86 46.01
N PRO A 127 -36.20 -43.24 44.72
CA PRO A 127 -35.31 -44.27 44.24
C PRO A 127 -33.84 -43.89 44.46
N SER A 128 -33.12 -44.76 45.16
CA SER A 128 -31.67 -44.67 45.42
C SER A 128 -31.19 -43.39 46.10
N ILE A 129 -32.04 -42.67 46.82
CA ILE A 129 -31.65 -41.46 47.57
C ILE A 129 -30.75 -41.79 48.77
N THR A 130 -29.77 -40.93 49.05
CA THR A 130 -28.82 -41.07 50.17
C THR A 130 -29.20 -40.19 51.36
N GLU A 131 -28.70 -40.52 52.56
CA GLU A 131 -28.87 -39.68 53.75
C GLU A 131 -28.30 -38.27 53.58
N ALA A 132 -27.21 -38.14 52.81
CA ALA A 132 -26.61 -36.85 52.49
C ALA A 132 -27.54 -35.99 51.62
N GLU A 133 -28.12 -36.57 50.57
CA GLU A 133 -29.11 -35.90 49.70
C GLU A 133 -30.37 -35.50 50.50
N ILE A 134 -30.85 -36.36 51.40
CA ILE A 134 -31.96 -36.02 52.32
C ILE A 134 -31.58 -34.82 53.20
N LYS A 135 -30.37 -34.78 53.76
CA LYS A 135 -29.89 -33.66 54.56
C LYS A 135 -29.76 -32.37 53.74
N GLN A 136 -29.32 -32.46 52.49
CA GLN A 136 -29.23 -31.34 51.55
C GLN A 136 -30.62 -30.76 51.24
N LEU A 137 -31.62 -31.60 50.94
CA LEU A 137 -33.01 -31.20 50.72
C LEU A 137 -33.65 -30.60 51.98
N ASN A 138 -33.46 -31.23 53.14
CA ASN A 138 -33.95 -30.70 54.41
C ASN A 138 -33.34 -29.34 54.75
N GLY A 139 -32.07 -29.13 54.38
CA GLY A 139 -31.33 -27.88 54.62
C GLY A 139 -31.94 -26.65 53.93
N ILE A 140 -32.75 -26.86 52.91
CA ILE A 140 -33.46 -25.80 52.17
C ILE A 140 -34.99 -25.86 52.33
N GLY A 141 -35.49 -26.72 53.23
CA GLY A 141 -36.91 -26.76 53.61
C GLY A 141 -37.79 -27.72 52.79
N ILE A 142 -37.20 -28.68 52.07
CA ILE A 142 -37.94 -29.78 51.41
C ILE A 142 -37.87 -30.99 52.34
N TYR A 143 -38.99 -31.38 52.94
CA TYR A 143 -39.05 -32.43 53.98
C TYR A 143 -39.76 -33.71 53.54
N SER A 144 -40.57 -33.63 52.48
CA SER A 144 -41.35 -34.74 51.93
C SER A 144 -41.24 -34.80 50.41
N VAL A 145 -41.64 -35.94 49.84
CA VAL A 145 -41.75 -36.06 48.37
C VAL A 145 -42.73 -35.03 47.84
N ASN A 146 -43.84 -34.77 48.52
CA ASN A 146 -44.82 -33.78 48.07
C ASN A 146 -44.24 -32.35 48.04
N ASP A 147 -43.35 -32.00 48.98
CA ASP A 147 -42.65 -30.71 48.96
C ASP A 147 -41.72 -30.63 47.74
N LEU A 148 -41.00 -31.73 47.46
CA LEU A 148 -40.14 -31.83 46.28
C LEU A 148 -40.97 -31.66 45.01
N GLU A 149 -42.12 -32.35 44.93
CA GLU A 149 -43.02 -32.27 43.79
C GLU A 149 -43.60 -30.87 43.61
N ALA A 150 -44.10 -30.25 44.68
CA ALA A 150 -44.66 -28.91 44.67
C ALA A 150 -43.64 -27.82 44.31
N TYR A 151 -42.37 -28.01 44.70
CA TYR A 151 -41.30 -27.06 44.39
C TYR A 151 -40.76 -27.26 42.96
N THR A 152 -40.75 -28.47 42.42
CA THR A 152 -40.14 -28.75 41.11
C THR A 152 -41.19 -28.82 39.99
N GLN A 153 -42.05 -27.80 39.93
CA GLN A 153 -43.12 -27.70 38.94
C GLN A 153 -42.64 -27.16 37.58
N THR A 154 -41.51 -26.47 37.56
CA THR A 154 -40.88 -25.94 36.35
C THR A 154 -39.40 -26.32 36.31
N ALA A 155 -38.82 -26.36 35.12
CA ALA A 155 -37.39 -26.61 34.94
C ALA A 155 -36.50 -25.58 35.66
N ALA A 156 -36.93 -24.32 35.74
CA ALA A 156 -36.22 -23.28 36.49
C ALA A 156 -36.14 -23.62 37.99
N MET A 157 -37.25 -24.12 38.57
CA MET A 157 -37.27 -24.50 39.97
C MET A 157 -36.45 -25.78 40.25
N VAL A 158 -36.40 -26.72 39.29
CA VAL A 158 -35.51 -27.90 39.36
C VAL A 158 -34.03 -27.47 39.34
N ALA A 159 -33.66 -26.59 38.41
CA ALA A 159 -32.30 -26.06 38.31
C ALA A 159 -31.91 -25.27 39.57
N GLU A 160 -32.86 -24.52 40.13
CA GLU A 160 -32.66 -23.77 41.36
C GLU A 160 -32.44 -24.69 42.56
N LEU A 161 -33.22 -25.76 42.65
CA LEU A 161 -33.06 -26.78 43.65
C LEU A 161 -31.69 -27.45 43.56
N SER A 162 -31.28 -27.84 42.34
CA SER A 162 -29.97 -28.41 42.05
C SER A 162 -28.83 -27.50 42.53
N ARG A 163 -28.88 -26.22 42.13
CA ARG A 163 -27.90 -25.20 42.50
C ARG A 163 -27.77 -25.01 44.02
N LYS A 164 -28.89 -24.97 44.75
CA LYS A 164 -28.89 -24.73 46.20
C LYS A 164 -28.49 -25.95 47.03
N THR A 165 -28.77 -27.15 46.54
CA THR A 165 -28.48 -28.39 47.28
C THR A 165 -27.14 -29.01 46.89
N GLY A 166 -26.64 -28.71 45.70
CA GLY A 166 -25.52 -29.42 45.08
C GLY A 166 -25.90 -30.80 44.55
N ILE A 167 -27.18 -31.18 44.58
CA ILE A 167 -27.67 -32.42 43.99
C ILE A 167 -27.81 -32.20 42.49
N ALA A 168 -27.25 -33.08 41.66
CA ALA A 168 -27.29 -32.94 40.22
C ALA A 168 -28.75 -32.81 39.69
N ASP A 169 -28.96 -31.94 38.71
CA ASP A 169 -30.28 -31.68 38.12
C ASP A 169 -30.94 -32.97 37.56
N SER A 170 -30.15 -33.80 36.86
CA SER A 170 -30.58 -35.12 36.38
C SER A 170 -31.06 -36.04 37.51
N ARG A 171 -30.45 -35.96 38.70
CA ARG A 171 -30.83 -36.75 39.88
C ARG A 171 -32.21 -36.35 40.40
N ILE A 172 -32.47 -35.05 40.50
CA ILE A 172 -33.77 -34.50 40.90
C ILE A 172 -34.85 -34.89 39.87
N ARG A 173 -34.52 -34.80 38.58
CA ARG A 173 -35.42 -35.21 37.49
C ARG A 173 -35.73 -36.70 37.51
N ILE A 174 -34.78 -37.57 37.84
CA ILE A 174 -35.04 -39.02 38.04
C ILE A 174 -36.07 -39.23 39.16
N TRP A 175 -35.93 -38.55 40.30
CA TRP A 175 -36.91 -38.65 41.39
C TRP A 175 -38.29 -38.16 41.00
N ARG A 176 -38.35 -37.16 40.12
CA ARG A 176 -39.58 -36.56 39.60
C ARG A 176 -40.12 -37.25 38.34
N GLN A 177 -39.41 -38.25 37.82
CA GLN A 177 -39.71 -38.91 36.54
C GLN A 177 -39.86 -37.89 35.39
N LEU A 178 -39.06 -36.82 35.43
CA LEU A 178 -39.03 -35.79 34.39
C LEU A 178 -37.99 -36.14 33.32
N PRO A 179 -38.20 -35.72 32.06
CA PRO A 179 -37.23 -35.91 31.00
C PRO A 179 -35.95 -35.12 31.28
N PHE A 180 -34.80 -35.73 30.97
CA PHE A 180 -33.48 -35.10 31.12
C PHE A 180 -32.49 -35.60 30.07
N LEU A 181 -31.48 -34.78 29.79
CA LEU A 181 -30.38 -35.07 28.87
C LEU A 181 -29.14 -35.46 29.65
N SER A 182 -28.46 -36.51 29.21
CA SER A 182 -27.20 -36.99 29.79
C SER A 182 -26.00 -36.57 28.96
N GLU A 183 -26.11 -36.60 27.63
CA GLU A 183 -24.98 -36.34 26.75
C GLU A 183 -25.42 -35.92 25.34
N VAL A 184 -24.55 -35.17 24.65
CA VAL A 184 -24.67 -34.88 23.22
C VAL A 184 -23.40 -35.36 22.51
N LYS A 185 -23.55 -36.11 21.42
CA LYS A 185 -22.45 -36.67 20.62
C LYS A 185 -22.62 -36.40 19.11
N PRO A 186 -21.63 -35.75 18.45
CA PRO A 186 -20.47 -35.07 19.06
C PRO A 186 -20.90 -33.98 20.07
N ALA A 187 -19.98 -33.19 20.65
CA ALA A 187 -20.31 -31.96 21.42
C ALA A 187 -20.01 -30.63 20.66
N LYS A 188 -19.53 -30.75 19.41
CA LYS A 188 -19.38 -29.66 18.44
C LYS A 188 -19.55 -30.17 17.00
N GLY A 189 -20.02 -29.34 16.07
CA GLY A 189 -20.33 -29.78 14.69
C GLY A 189 -20.85 -28.68 13.77
N LEU A 190 -20.90 -28.98 12.47
CA LEU A 190 -21.41 -28.06 11.43
C LEU A 190 -22.95 -28.02 11.47
N PRO A 191 -23.59 -26.85 11.22
CA PRO A 191 -25.01 -26.81 10.88
C PRO A 191 -25.37 -27.83 9.77
N GLY A 192 -26.53 -28.46 9.88
CA GLY A 192 -26.96 -29.54 8.99
C GLY A 192 -26.38 -30.94 9.28
N SER A 193 -25.39 -31.06 10.17
CA SER A 193 -24.87 -32.37 10.60
C SER A 193 -25.83 -33.09 11.55
N GLN A 194 -25.74 -34.42 11.60
CA GLN A 194 -26.51 -35.25 12.53
C GLN A 194 -25.86 -35.27 13.91
N VAL A 195 -26.67 -35.11 14.95
CA VAL A 195 -26.24 -35.13 16.35
C VAL A 195 -27.09 -36.14 17.13
N VAL A 196 -26.42 -36.94 17.97
CA VAL A 196 -27.06 -37.88 18.89
C VAL A 196 -27.19 -37.23 20.26
N ILE A 197 -28.40 -37.21 20.81
CA ILE A 197 -28.69 -36.72 22.16
C ILE A 197 -29.16 -37.90 22.99
N GLU A 198 -28.43 -38.20 24.06
CA GLU A 198 -28.76 -39.24 25.04
C GLU A 198 -29.44 -38.62 26.26
N GLY A 199 -30.31 -39.37 26.91
CA GLY A 199 -31.02 -38.97 28.10
C GLY A 199 -31.90 -40.08 28.65
N ASP A 200 -32.96 -39.73 29.37
CA ASP A 200 -33.94 -40.69 29.87
C ASP A 200 -35.30 -40.02 30.08
N ASN A 201 -36.34 -40.84 30.28
CA ASN A 201 -37.74 -40.41 30.47
C ASN A 201 -38.30 -39.56 29.31
N PHE A 202 -37.85 -39.77 28.07
CA PHE A 202 -38.44 -39.08 26.91
C PHE A 202 -39.84 -39.57 26.58
N GLY A 203 -40.19 -40.80 27.00
CA GLY A 203 -41.48 -41.41 26.71
C GLY A 203 -41.64 -41.80 25.24
N ASP A 204 -42.88 -42.06 24.84
CA ASP A 204 -43.22 -42.32 23.45
C ASP A 204 -43.14 -41.02 22.63
N ARG A 205 -43.10 -41.13 21.29
CA ARG A 205 -42.91 -39.97 20.42
C ARG A 205 -44.02 -38.92 20.62
N ASP A 206 -43.64 -37.79 21.21
CA ASP A 206 -44.49 -36.61 21.33
C ASP A 206 -44.46 -35.80 20.02
N PRO A 207 -45.61 -35.57 19.35
CA PRO A 207 -45.68 -34.77 18.13
C PRO A 207 -45.40 -33.28 18.34
N ASN A 208 -45.49 -32.79 19.58
CA ASN A 208 -45.19 -31.39 19.93
C ASN A 208 -43.77 -31.21 20.48
N ALA A 209 -42.98 -32.28 20.56
CA ALA A 209 -41.62 -32.18 21.07
C ALA A 209 -40.71 -31.39 20.13
N ALA A 210 -39.90 -30.52 20.72
CA ALA A 210 -38.94 -29.69 20.00
C ALA A 210 -37.56 -29.81 20.65
N VAL A 211 -36.53 -30.10 19.85
CA VAL A 211 -35.14 -30.00 20.26
C VAL A 211 -34.64 -28.63 19.87
N MET A 212 -34.15 -27.85 20.83
CA MET A 212 -33.75 -26.46 20.63
C MET A 212 -32.23 -26.34 20.78
N PHE A 213 -31.57 -25.79 19.78
CA PHE A 213 -30.16 -25.37 19.84
C PHE A 213 -30.11 -23.85 19.78
N GLN A 214 -29.63 -23.20 20.84
CA GLN A 214 -29.56 -21.73 20.92
C GLN A 214 -30.90 -21.03 20.58
N GLY A 215 -32.03 -21.66 20.93
CA GLY A 215 -33.36 -21.14 20.62
C GLY A 215 -33.87 -21.45 19.20
N GLN A 216 -33.11 -22.15 18.35
CA GLN A 216 -33.54 -22.62 17.04
C GLN A 216 -33.96 -24.09 17.08
N PRO A 217 -35.12 -24.46 16.49
CA PRO A 217 -35.59 -25.84 16.47
C PRO A 217 -34.77 -26.70 15.50
N ALA A 218 -34.33 -27.87 15.96
CA ALA A 218 -33.70 -28.91 15.17
C ALA A 218 -34.75 -29.87 14.58
N GLU A 219 -34.45 -30.44 13.42
CA GLU A 219 -35.26 -31.50 12.84
C GLU A 219 -34.99 -32.83 13.58
N ILE A 220 -36.03 -33.50 14.06
CA ILE A 220 -35.88 -34.77 14.77
C ILE A 220 -36.05 -35.93 13.79
N LEU A 221 -34.99 -36.70 13.60
CA LEU A 221 -34.91 -37.83 12.66
C LEU A 221 -35.33 -39.14 13.33
N GLU A 222 -34.84 -39.40 14.54
CA GLU A 222 -35.16 -40.60 15.31
C GLU A 222 -35.50 -40.27 16.77
N TRP A 223 -36.40 -41.06 17.35
CA TRP A 223 -36.87 -40.92 18.73
C TRP A 223 -36.94 -42.27 19.42
N SER A 224 -36.48 -42.32 20.66
CA SER A 224 -36.69 -43.41 21.60
C SER A 224 -36.88 -42.86 23.02
N LYS A 225 -37.08 -43.74 24.01
CA LYS A 225 -37.29 -43.34 25.40
C LYS A 225 -36.07 -42.69 26.06
N SER A 226 -34.88 -42.85 25.49
CA SER A 226 -33.61 -42.39 26.08
C SER A 226 -32.63 -41.79 25.06
N ARG A 227 -33.00 -41.70 23.78
CA ARG A 227 -32.10 -41.25 22.70
C ARG A 227 -32.86 -40.56 21.57
N LEU A 228 -32.30 -39.46 21.08
CA LEU A 228 -32.75 -38.70 19.90
C LEU A 228 -31.63 -38.61 18.86
N ILE A 229 -31.99 -38.63 17.58
CA ILE A 229 -31.10 -38.22 16.49
C ILE A 229 -31.73 -37.03 15.80
N VAL A 230 -30.97 -35.95 15.64
CA VAL A 230 -31.46 -34.68 15.08
C VAL A 230 -30.53 -34.13 14.01
N THR A 231 -31.08 -33.35 13.07
CA THR A 231 -30.31 -32.51 12.15
C THR A 231 -30.11 -31.14 12.79
N MET A 232 -28.87 -30.68 12.87
CA MET A 232 -28.53 -29.41 13.49
C MET A 232 -29.08 -28.20 12.70
N PRO A 233 -29.72 -27.21 13.33
CA PRO A 233 -30.21 -26.01 12.67
C PRO A 233 -29.07 -25.02 12.33
N GLU A 234 -29.37 -23.98 11.56
CA GLU A 234 -28.44 -22.89 11.25
C GLU A 234 -28.18 -22.01 12.47
N VAL A 235 -27.18 -22.38 13.27
CA VAL A 235 -26.71 -21.65 14.45
C VAL A 235 -25.20 -21.44 14.40
N THR A 236 -24.68 -20.45 15.14
CA THR A 236 -23.25 -20.09 15.14
C THR A 236 -22.70 -20.04 16.56
N GLY A 237 -21.38 -20.22 16.71
CA GLY A 237 -20.70 -20.10 18.00
C GLY A 237 -21.10 -21.15 19.04
N SER A 238 -20.75 -20.88 20.31
CA SER A 238 -21.06 -21.74 21.46
C SER A 238 -22.41 -21.37 22.08
N GLY A 239 -23.17 -22.36 22.52
CA GLY A 239 -24.41 -22.13 23.25
C GLY A 239 -24.95 -23.38 23.94
N VAL A 240 -26.24 -23.37 24.23
CA VAL A 240 -26.94 -24.45 24.94
C VAL A 240 -27.96 -25.14 24.06
N LEU A 241 -28.21 -26.41 24.36
CA LEU A 241 -29.32 -27.18 23.81
C LEU A 241 -30.21 -27.72 24.91
N PHE A 242 -31.50 -27.85 24.60
CA PHE A 242 -32.51 -28.49 25.47
C PHE A 242 -33.63 -29.09 24.64
N VAL A 243 -34.48 -29.90 25.25
CA VAL A 243 -35.64 -30.51 24.61
C VAL A 243 -36.90 -30.11 25.36
N LEU A 244 -37.95 -29.77 24.61
CA LEU A 244 -39.31 -29.61 25.10
C LEU A 244 -40.06 -30.92 24.85
N ILE A 245 -40.58 -31.56 25.90
CA ILE A 245 -41.35 -32.80 25.83
C ILE A 245 -42.57 -32.64 26.75
N ASP A 246 -43.78 -32.82 26.23
CA ASP A 246 -45.05 -32.70 26.97
C ASP A 246 -45.15 -31.38 27.78
N GLY A 247 -44.70 -30.28 27.17
CA GLY A 247 -44.70 -28.95 27.79
C GLY A 247 -43.61 -28.73 28.86
N GLN A 248 -42.75 -29.72 29.12
CA GLN A 248 -41.63 -29.64 30.08
C GLN A 248 -40.30 -29.50 29.35
N THR A 249 -39.44 -28.58 29.82
CA THR A 249 -38.07 -28.46 29.31
C THR A 249 -37.10 -29.35 30.10
N THR A 250 -36.18 -29.99 29.39
CA THR A 250 -35.08 -30.74 30.00
C THR A 250 -34.04 -29.81 30.65
N ASN A 251 -33.00 -30.37 31.26
CA ASN A 251 -31.77 -29.62 31.54
C ASN A 251 -31.07 -29.18 30.25
N LEU A 252 -30.13 -28.24 30.41
CA LEU A 252 -29.30 -27.71 29.35
C LEU A 252 -28.03 -28.56 29.18
N LEU A 253 -27.63 -28.82 27.94
CA LEU A 253 -26.29 -29.28 27.59
C LEU A 253 -25.57 -28.22 26.76
N SER A 254 -24.25 -28.12 26.89
CA SER A 254 -23.44 -27.21 26.09
C SER A 254 -23.13 -27.81 24.72
N TRP A 255 -23.07 -26.97 23.70
CA TRP A 255 -22.76 -27.36 22.34
C TRP A 255 -22.14 -26.20 21.54
N GLU A 256 -21.30 -26.52 20.56
CA GLU A 256 -20.64 -25.53 19.71
C GLU A 256 -20.88 -25.78 18.22
N ALA A 257 -21.38 -24.76 17.53
CA ALA A 257 -21.42 -24.74 16.08
C ALA A 257 -20.04 -24.40 15.52
N ILE A 258 -19.51 -25.31 14.71
CA ILE A 258 -18.29 -25.12 13.94
C ILE A 258 -18.72 -24.47 12.63
N THR A 259 -18.10 -23.35 12.25
CA THR A 259 -18.45 -22.58 11.06
C THR A 259 -17.19 -22.13 10.33
N VAL A 260 -17.23 -22.25 9.00
CA VAL A 260 -16.29 -21.60 8.09
C VAL A 260 -17.06 -20.46 7.43
N ASP A 261 -16.45 -19.28 7.36
CA ASP A 261 -17.05 -18.10 6.72
C ASP A 261 -15.93 -17.38 5.95
N LEU A 262 -15.75 -17.75 4.69
CA LEU A 262 -14.71 -17.19 3.83
C LEU A 262 -15.23 -15.88 3.25
N ARG A 263 -14.74 -14.75 3.76
CA ARG A 263 -15.15 -13.44 3.30
C ARG A 263 -14.07 -12.75 2.48
N VAL A 264 -14.45 -12.27 1.30
CA VAL A 264 -13.63 -11.37 0.49
C VAL A 264 -14.07 -9.93 0.75
N ARG A 265 -13.21 -9.14 1.39
CA ARG A 265 -13.57 -7.79 1.86
C ARG A 265 -13.34 -6.71 0.81
N ASN A 266 -12.31 -6.89 -0.02
CA ASN A 266 -11.88 -5.92 -1.02
C ASN A 266 -10.99 -6.58 -2.08
N ILE A 267 -10.78 -5.89 -3.19
CA ILE A 267 -9.71 -6.16 -4.16
C ILE A 267 -8.89 -4.88 -4.29
N THR A 268 -7.60 -4.91 -3.97
CA THR A 268 -6.66 -3.80 -4.18
C THR A 268 -6.01 -3.89 -5.56
N ILE A 269 -5.61 -2.73 -6.10
CA ILE A 269 -5.06 -2.59 -7.45
C ILE A 269 -3.84 -1.69 -7.37
N THR A 270 -2.75 -2.13 -7.98
CA THR A 270 -1.50 -1.37 -8.07
C THR A 270 -1.02 -1.36 -9.53
N PRO A 271 -0.84 -0.17 -10.15
CA PRO A 271 -1.11 1.16 -9.62
C PRO A 271 -2.63 1.44 -9.44
N ASN A 272 -2.98 2.42 -8.60
CA ASN A 272 -4.37 2.77 -8.29
C ASN A 272 -5.09 3.55 -9.42
N GLN A 273 -4.33 4.08 -10.39
CA GLN A 273 -4.81 4.70 -11.62
C GLN A 273 -4.05 4.11 -12.81
N PRO A 274 -4.38 2.88 -13.22
CA PRO A 274 -3.68 2.22 -14.31
C PRO A 274 -3.96 2.91 -15.64
N LEU A 275 -2.92 2.99 -16.47
CA LEU A 275 -3.00 3.35 -17.88
C LEU A 275 -3.11 2.08 -18.73
N ALA A 276 -3.69 2.20 -19.91
CA ALA A 276 -3.77 1.09 -20.86
C ALA A 276 -2.36 0.54 -21.16
N GLY A 277 -2.20 -0.79 -21.03
CA GLY A 277 -0.92 -1.47 -21.19
C GLY A 277 -0.03 -1.54 -19.94
N ASP A 278 -0.38 -0.86 -18.84
CA ASP A 278 0.32 -1.03 -17.57
C ASP A 278 0.25 -2.48 -17.09
N LEU A 279 1.32 -2.97 -16.46
CA LEU A 279 1.28 -4.23 -15.71
C LEU A 279 0.61 -3.97 -14.36
N ILE A 280 -0.66 -4.36 -14.26
CA ILE A 280 -1.51 -4.16 -13.09
C ILE A 280 -1.40 -5.37 -12.16
N THR A 281 -1.12 -5.13 -10.88
CA THR A 281 -1.26 -6.15 -9.83
C THR A 281 -2.60 -5.98 -9.12
N ILE A 282 -3.42 -7.02 -9.13
CA ILE A 282 -4.65 -7.13 -8.34
C ILE A 282 -4.44 -8.10 -7.17
N GLU A 283 -5.00 -7.77 -6.02
CA GLU A 283 -4.89 -8.58 -4.80
C GLU A 283 -6.20 -8.58 -4.01
N ALA A 284 -6.67 -9.75 -3.60
CA ALA A 284 -7.91 -9.90 -2.83
C ALA A 284 -7.63 -9.91 -1.32
N ASP A 285 -8.46 -9.23 -0.54
CA ASP A 285 -8.42 -9.27 0.92
C ASP A 285 -9.39 -10.34 1.44
N LEU A 286 -8.87 -11.58 1.53
CA LEU A 286 -9.61 -12.77 1.95
C LEU A 286 -9.34 -13.07 3.43
N ILE A 287 -10.40 -13.35 4.20
CA ILE A 287 -10.33 -13.75 5.61
C ILE A 287 -11.31 -14.89 5.88
N ASN A 288 -10.96 -15.79 6.80
CA ASN A 288 -11.92 -16.69 7.41
C ASN A 288 -12.49 -16.04 8.69
N GLN A 289 -13.76 -15.62 8.68
CA GLN A 289 -14.44 -15.03 9.84
C GLN A 289 -15.13 -16.06 10.74
N GLY A 290 -15.14 -17.33 10.33
CA GLY A 290 -15.70 -18.43 11.10
C GLY A 290 -14.84 -18.79 12.30
N ASN A 291 -15.36 -19.69 13.14
CA ASN A 291 -14.66 -20.22 14.31
C ASN A 291 -13.95 -21.56 14.04
N SER A 292 -13.92 -22.04 12.79
CA SER A 292 -13.20 -23.23 12.36
C SER A 292 -12.19 -22.98 11.26
N SER A 293 -11.18 -23.85 11.13
CA SER A 293 -10.30 -23.90 9.96
C SER A 293 -11.10 -24.28 8.70
N SER A 294 -10.78 -23.67 7.56
CA SER A 294 -11.51 -23.84 6.29
C SER A 294 -11.17 -25.11 5.50
N ASP A 295 -10.16 -25.88 5.92
CA ASP A 295 -9.42 -26.80 5.04
C ASP A 295 -8.88 -26.11 3.77
N ALA A 296 -8.17 -26.85 2.91
CA ALA A 296 -7.70 -26.30 1.63
C ALA A 296 -8.86 -26.18 0.64
N PHE A 297 -8.97 -25.05 -0.05
CA PHE A 297 -10.08 -24.74 -0.95
C PHE A 297 -9.59 -24.17 -2.29
N GLU A 298 -10.52 -23.89 -3.19
CA GLU A 298 -10.23 -23.34 -4.52
C GLU A 298 -10.58 -21.85 -4.57
N VAL A 299 -9.87 -21.07 -5.38
CA VAL A 299 -10.17 -19.65 -5.63
C VAL A 299 -10.17 -19.36 -7.12
N GLN A 300 -10.94 -18.36 -7.53
CA GLN A 300 -11.03 -17.97 -8.93
C GLN A 300 -11.11 -16.44 -9.11
N TRP A 301 -10.30 -15.95 -10.04
CA TRP A 301 -10.41 -14.60 -10.58
C TRP A 301 -11.32 -14.58 -11.81
N THR A 302 -12.10 -13.52 -12.00
CA THR A 302 -12.83 -13.22 -13.24
C THR A 302 -12.50 -11.81 -13.67
N VAL A 303 -12.23 -11.61 -14.97
CA VAL A 303 -11.99 -10.29 -15.59
C VAL A 303 -13.00 -10.13 -16.72
N ASP A 304 -13.84 -9.10 -16.68
CA ASP A 304 -14.88 -8.80 -17.67
C ASP A 304 -15.76 -10.02 -17.99
N ASN A 305 -16.26 -10.67 -16.93
CA ASN A 305 -17.05 -11.91 -16.98
C ASN A 305 -16.32 -13.11 -17.60
N LYS A 306 -15.02 -13.03 -17.90
CA LYS A 306 -14.20 -14.14 -18.36
C LYS A 306 -13.48 -14.78 -17.16
N PRO A 307 -13.87 -16.00 -16.76
CA PRO A 307 -13.22 -16.69 -15.65
C PRO A 307 -11.76 -17.02 -16.00
N GLN A 308 -10.88 -16.83 -15.04
CA GLN A 308 -9.48 -17.25 -15.11
C GLN A 308 -9.35 -18.68 -14.57
N PRO A 309 -8.20 -19.36 -14.80
CA PRO A 309 -7.94 -20.68 -14.23
C PRO A 309 -8.13 -20.69 -12.71
N ILE A 310 -8.81 -21.72 -12.22
CA ILE A 310 -8.98 -21.98 -10.78
C ILE A 310 -7.61 -22.28 -10.17
N GLN A 311 -7.37 -21.78 -8.97
CA GLN A 311 -6.14 -22.01 -8.20
C GLN A 311 -6.49 -22.65 -6.86
N SER A 312 -5.60 -23.51 -6.36
CA SER A 312 -5.69 -24.01 -4.99
C SER A 312 -5.22 -22.95 -4.00
N HIS A 313 -5.85 -22.92 -2.84
CA HIS A 313 -5.53 -22.06 -1.71
C HIS A 313 -5.37 -22.93 -0.45
N GLY A 314 -4.35 -22.66 0.37
CA GLY A 314 -4.15 -23.38 1.63
C GLY A 314 -5.27 -23.14 2.67
N PRO A 315 -5.28 -23.89 3.78
CA PRO A 315 -6.26 -23.67 4.84
C PRO A 315 -6.09 -22.31 5.53
N LEU A 316 -7.21 -21.70 5.91
CA LEU A 316 -7.26 -20.48 6.73
C LEU A 316 -7.79 -20.80 8.11
N GLN A 317 -7.01 -20.44 9.13
CA GLN A 317 -7.45 -20.50 10.53
C GLN A 317 -8.53 -19.44 10.83
N PRO A 318 -9.32 -19.62 11.90
CA PRO A 318 -10.26 -18.61 12.37
C PRO A 318 -9.62 -17.22 12.50
N ASN A 319 -10.28 -16.20 11.95
CA ASN A 319 -9.85 -14.81 11.89
C ASN A 319 -8.52 -14.55 11.16
N GLN A 320 -7.98 -15.52 10.43
CA GLN A 320 -6.75 -15.35 9.66
C GLN A 320 -7.04 -14.71 8.30
N ARG A 321 -6.30 -13.63 7.99
CA ARG A 321 -6.24 -13.08 6.62
C ARG A 321 -5.27 -13.87 5.77
N SER A 322 -5.65 -14.15 4.53
CA SER A 322 -4.78 -14.83 3.58
C SER A 322 -3.53 -14.03 3.27
N GLN A 323 -2.42 -14.74 3.09
CA GLN A 323 -1.15 -14.25 2.54
C GLN A 323 -0.69 -15.13 1.37
N ASP A 324 -1.57 -16.02 0.89
CA ASP A 324 -1.28 -16.98 -0.17
C ASP A 324 -1.08 -16.26 -1.51
N SER A 325 -0.20 -16.75 -2.39
CA SER A 325 0.00 -16.11 -3.70
C SER A 325 -1.25 -16.17 -4.60
N SER A 326 -2.17 -17.12 -4.38
CA SER A 326 -3.39 -17.29 -5.17
C SER A 326 -4.38 -16.11 -5.05
N ILE A 327 -4.28 -15.32 -3.98
CA ILE A 327 -5.02 -14.06 -3.82
C ILE A 327 -4.36 -12.88 -4.56
N ARG A 328 -3.32 -13.10 -5.39
CA ARG A 328 -2.67 -12.07 -6.20
C ARG A 328 -2.62 -12.47 -7.68
N ARG A 329 -2.73 -11.50 -8.58
CA ARG A 329 -2.56 -11.71 -10.02
C ARG A 329 -1.99 -10.47 -10.71
N GLN A 330 -1.14 -10.67 -11.70
CA GLN A 330 -0.70 -9.62 -12.61
C GLN A 330 -1.37 -9.75 -13.97
N LEU A 331 -1.77 -8.63 -14.56
CA LEU A 331 -2.43 -8.57 -15.87
C LEU A 331 -2.29 -7.20 -16.52
N THR A 332 -2.52 -7.12 -17.83
CA THR A 332 -2.59 -5.88 -18.60
C THR A 332 -4.01 -5.69 -19.13
N LEU A 333 -4.51 -4.46 -19.13
CA LEU A 333 -5.84 -4.13 -19.62
C LEU A 333 -5.78 -3.01 -20.66
N GLU A 334 -6.77 -3.00 -21.54
CA GLU A 334 -7.01 -1.92 -22.49
C GLU A 334 -7.65 -0.72 -21.79
N ALA A 335 -7.79 0.40 -22.52
CA ALA A 335 -8.49 1.56 -21.99
C ALA A 335 -10.00 1.28 -21.82
N GLY A 336 -10.57 1.70 -20.69
CA GLY A 336 -11.99 1.64 -20.40
C GLY A 336 -12.32 1.10 -19.00
N SER A 337 -13.61 0.83 -18.79
CA SER A 337 -14.12 0.25 -17.55
C SER A 337 -14.02 -1.28 -17.59
N HIS A 338 -13.43 -1.87 -16.56
CA HIS A 338 -13.27 -3.31 -16.41
C HIS A 338 -13.86 -3.83 -15.11
N THR A 339 -14.43 -5.02 -15.14
CA THR A 339 -15.00 -5.71 -13.97
C THR A 339 -14.04 -6.77 -13.46
N ILE A 340 -13.51 -6.60 -12.24
CA ILE A 340 -12.65 -7.58 -11.59
C ILE A 340 -13.43 -8.25 -10.46
N ARG A 341 -13.48 -9.58 -10.47
CA ARG A 341 -14.12 -10.35 -9.41
C ARG A 341 -13.18 -11.41 -8.87
N PHE A 342 -13.20 -11.61 -7.58
CA PHE A 342 -12.53 -12.71 -6.89
C PHE A 342 -13.55 -13.50 -6.10
N THR A 343 -13.50 -14.82 -6.22
CA THR A 343 -14.37 -15.76 -5.53
C THR A 343 -13.54 -16.80 -4.80
N ALA A 344 -13.75 -16.92 -3.49
CA ALA A 344 -13.29 -18.04 -2.69
C ALA A 344 -14.33 -19.16 -2.74
N ASP A 345 -13.85 -20.41 -2.85
CA ASP A 345 -14.63 -21.63 -3.05
C ASP A 345 -15.73 -21.51 -4.13
N PRO A 346 -15.37 -21.23 -5.40
CA PRO A 346 -16.33 -21.00 -6.47
C PRO A 346 -17.26 -22.20 -6.75
N ASN A 347 -16.86 -23.40 -6.33
CA ASN A 347 -17.61 -24.63 -6.50
C ASN A 347 -18.46 -25.00 -5.27
N HIS A 348 -18.45 -24.19 -4.22
CA HIS A 348 -19.19 -24.41 -2.96
C HIS A 348 -18.93 -25.81 -2.38
N LYS A 349 -17.66 -26.25 -2.39
CA LYS A 349 -17.28 -27.57 -1.85
C LYS A 349 -17.30 -27.59 -0.32
N HIS A 350 -17.17 -26.43 0.31
CA HIS A 350 -17.18 -26.25 1.75
C HIS A 350 -18.50 -25.62 2.18
N LEU A 351 -18.99 -26.05 3.35
CA LEU A 351 -20.17 -25.48 3.97
C LEU A 351 -19.80 -24.13 4.57
N ASP A 352 -19.94 -23.07 3.78
CA ASP A 352 -19.75 -21.68 4.19
C ASP A 352 -21.06 -21.13 4.79
N LEU A 353 -20.98 -20.49 5.95
CA LEU A 353 -22.15 -19.90 6.62
C LEU A 353 -22.79 -18.78 5.78
N ASN A 354 -22.00 -18.05 5.01
CA ASN A 354 -22.48 -16.96 4.17
C ASN A 354 -21.79 -16.98 2.79
N PRO A 355 -22.17 -17.92 1.91
CA PRO A 355 -21.53 -18.08 0.61
C PRO A 355 -21.62 -16.82 -0.28
N ALA A 356 -22.54 -15.89 0.02
CA ALA A 356 -22.66 -14.64 -0.72
C ALA A 356 -21.47 -13.69 -0.48
N ASN A 357 -20.79 -13.79 0.65
CA ASN A 357 -19.69 -12.90 1.02
C ASN A 357 -18.29 -13.44 0.59
N SER A 358 -18.25 -14.67 0.06
CA SER A 358 -17.04 -15.30 -0.49
C SER A 358 -16.63 -14.75 -1.85
N THR A 359 -17.44 -13.82 -2.38
CA THR A 359 -17.18 -13.13 -3.64
C THR A 359 -17.14 -11.63 -3.43
N PHE A 360 -16.14 -10.98 -4.03
CA PHE A 360 -16.09 -9.53 -4.15
C PHE A 360 -15.89 -9.13 -5.60
N THR A 361 -16.61 -8.09 -6.04
CA THR A 361 -16.50 -7.53 -7.38
C THR A 361 -16.15 -6.05 -7.30
N ARG A 362 -15.17 -5.62 -8.08
CA ARG A 362 -14.69 -4.26 -8.18
C ARG A 362 -14.69 -3.81 -9.64
N GLN A 363 -15.32 -2.66 -9.92
CA GLN A 363 -15.15 -1.94 -11.18
C GLN A 363 -13.86 -1.12 -11.13
N ILE A 364 -13.14 -1.09 -12.23
CA ILE A 364 -11.86 -0.39 -12.36
C ILE A 364 -11.86 0.38 -13.67
N GLU A 365 -11.37 1.62 -13.63
CA GLU A 365 -11.24 2.45 -14.82
C GLU A 365 -9.77 2.48 -15.24
N VAL A 366 -9.48 2.01 -16.44
CA VAL A 366 -8.16 2.06 -17.05
C VAL A 366 -8.15 3.23 -18.03
N LYS A 367 -7.32 4.24 -17.74
CA LYS A 367 -7.25 5.42 -18.60
C LYS A 367 -6.57 5.09 -19.92
N GLY A 368 -7.09 5.64 -21.02
CA GLY A 368 -6.37 5.63 -22.29
C GLY A 368 -5.05 6.40 -22.17
N LEU A 369 -4.03 5.96 -22.91
CA LEU A 369 -2.74 6.63 -22.96
C LEU A 369 -2.88 7.98 -23.68
N ASN A 370 -2.47 9.08 -23.04
CA ASN A 370 -2.22 10.33 -23.75
C ASN A 370 -0.88 10.20 -24.50
N GLN A 371 -0.94 9.60 -25.70
CA GLN A 371 0.23 9.20 -26.48
C GLN A 371 0.50 10.13 -27.66
N LEU A 372 1.77 10.46 -27.87
CA LEU A 372 2.26 11.11 -29.09
C LEU A 372 2.95 10.10 -30.01
N THR A 373 2.56 10.06 -31.28
CA THR A 373 3.20 9.25 -32.32
C THR A 373 3.96 10.12 -33.31
N ILE A 374 5.24 9.81 -33.52
CA ILE A 374 6.14 10.58 -34.38
C ILE A 374 6.72 9.67 -35.46
N ALA A 375 6.75 10.15 -36.70
CA ALA A 375 7.56 9.54 -37.76
C ALA A 375 8.84 10.36 -37.94
N ASP A 376 10.01 9.73 -37.88
CA ASP A 376 11.31 10.35 -38.13
C ASP A 376 12.01 9.64 -39.29
N PHE A 377 12.57 10.39 -40.24
CA PHE A 377 13.36 9.81 -41.32
C PHE A 377 14.85 9.69 -40.98
N ARG A 378 15.29 10.38 -39.92
CA ARG A 378 16.70 10.44 -39.53
C ARG A 378 17.12 9.11 -38.94
N ASP A 379 18.30 8.66 -39.31
CA ASP A 379 18.84 7.40 -38.84
C ASP A 379 19.33 7.50 -37.39
N ILE A 380 18.48 7.13 -36.44
CA ILE A 380 18.78 7.17 -35.00
C ILE A 380 19.28 5.80 -34.54
N ASN A 381 20.60 5.68 -34.40
CA ASN A 381 21.27 4.44 -34.00
C ASN A 381 21.87 4.44 -32.58
N THR A 382 21.80 5.56 -31.88
CA THR A 382 22.32 5.69 -30.51
C THR A 382 21.50 6.70 -29.72
N LEU A 383 21.27 6.41 -28.44
CA LEU A 383 20.73 7.36 -27.47
C LEU A 383 21.77 7.74 -26.41
N ASP A 384 23.07 7.64 -26.73
CA ASP A 384 24.15 8.12 -25.86
C ASP A 384 24.49 9.60 -26.18
N PRO A 385 24.25 10.55 -25.25
CA PRO A 385 24.54 11.96 -25.48
C PRO A 385 26.05 12.26 -25.62
N LEU A 386 26.94 11.32 -25.27
CA LEU A 386 28.39 11.47 -25.33
C LEU A 386 29.04 10.81 -26.55
N VAL A 387 28.28 10.19 -27.46
CA VAL A 387 28.83 9.58 -28.69
C VAL A 387 28.73 10.50 -29.89
N ASN A 388 27.69 11.34 -29.95
CA ASN A 388 27.44 12.21 -31.09
C ASN A 388 28.10 13.60 -30.93
N ILE A 389 29.42 13.63 -30.86
CA ILE A 389 30.21 14.86 -30.66
C ILE A 389 30.64 15.55 -31.97
N ASN A 390 30.22 15.03 -33.13
CA ASN A 390 30.54 15.56 -34.47
C ASN A 390 29.67 16.76 -34.88
N TYR A 391 29.49 17.75 -33.99
CA TYR A 391 28.77 19.00 -34.29
C TYR A 391 29.58 19.99 -35.17
N SER A 392 30.73 19.57 -35.69
CA SER A 392 31.78 20.49 -36.18
C SER A 392 32.36 20.12 -37.56
N SER A 393 31.87 19.08 -38.22
CA SER A 393 32.01 18.93 -39.67
C SER A 393 30.73 19.48 -40.31
N GLY A 394 30.83 20.40 -41.28
CA GLY A 394 29.70 21.01 -41.98
C GLY A 394 28.74 20.06 -42.72
N ASP A 395 28.80 18.76 -42.46
CA ASP A 395 27.71 17.81 -42.63
C ASP A 395 26.83 17.89 -41.38
N MET A 396 25.70 18.61 -41.48
CA MET A 396 24.64 18.62 -40.46
C MET A 396 24.05 17.21 -40.34
N ASN A 397 24.74 16.33 -39.62
CA ASN A 397 24.15 15.11 -39.13
C ASN A 397 23.11 15.53 -38.09
N TYR A 398 21.86 15.62 -38.54
CA TYR A 398 20.66 15.76 -37.74
C TYR A 398 20.55 14.59 -36.76
N GLY A 399 21.35 14.64 -35.70
CA GLY A 399 21.40 13.62 -34.67
C GLY A 399 20.12 13.59 -33.83
N PRO A 400 19.97 12.64 -32.91
CA PRO A 400 18.80 12.51 -32.05
C PRO A 400 18.76 13.58 -30.95
N GLY A 401 19.33 14.77 -31.17
CA GLY A 401 19.44 15.82 -30.17
C GLY A 401 18.09 16.17 -29.53
N ASP A 402 17.02 16.12 -30.32
CA ASP A 402 15.67 16.36 -29.86
C ASP A 402 15.17 15.22 -28.96
N VAL A 403 15.41 13.97 -29.34
CA VAL A 403 15.09 12.78 -28.53
C VAL A 403 15.90 12.76 -27.24
N LEU A 404 17.20 13.06 -27.31
CA LEU A 404 18.10 13.13 -26.16
C LEU A 404 17.63 14.21 -25.17
N SER A 405 17.05 15.32 -25.64
CA SER A 405 16.50 16.37 -24.76
C SER A 405 15.24 15.93 -23.99
N LEU A 406 14.52 14.90 -24.47
CA LEU A 406 13.41 14.28 -23.75
C LEU A 406 13.90 13.36 -22.63
N VAL A 407 15.06 12.74 -22.83
CA VAL A 407 15.63 11.73 -21.93
C VAL A 407 16.60 12.32 -20.91
N PHE A 408 17.37 13.36 -21.29
CA PHE A 408 18.45 13.92 -20.48
C PHE A 408 18.28 15.41 -20.24
N ARG A 409 18.86 15.88 -19.12
CA ARG A 409 18.97 17.30 -18.79
C ARG A 409 20.43 17.68 -18.57
N GLY A 410 20.80 18.88 -19.03
CA GLY A 410 22.11 19.49 -18.81
C GLY A 410 22.09 20.53 -17.70
N LEU A 411 23.26 21.13 -17.43
CA LEU A 411 23.41 22.23 -16.46
C LEU A 411 22.48 23.40 -16.79
N GLY A 412 22.37 23.70 -18.09
CA GLY A 412 21.27 24.49 -18.60
C GLY A 412 20.84 24.05 -19.98
N ARG A 413 20.28 24.98 -20.71
CA ARG A 413 19.68 24.79 -22.03
C ARG A 413 19.69 26.10 -22.80
N ARG A 414 19.44 25.99 -24.10
CA ARG A 414 19.08 27.14 -24.94
C ARG A 414 17.61 27.49 -24.73
N ASP A 415 17.33 28.79 -24.64
CA ASP A 415 15.98 29.30 -24.79
C ASP A 415 15.57 29.18 -26.27
N PRO A 416 14.41 28.57 -26.58
CA PRO A 416 14.01 28.33 -27.97
C PRO A 416 13.57 29.61 -28.71
N LYS A 417 13.28 30.71 -28.01
CA LYS A 417 12.89 31.99 -28.64
C LYS A 417 14.10 32.90 -28.86
N THR A 418 14.99 32.98 -27.87
CA THR A 418 16.09 33.95 -27.83
C THR A 418 17.46 33.34 -28.08
N GLY A 419 17.59 32.01 -28.03
CA GLY A 419 18.87 31.30 -28.11
C GLY A 419 19.77 31.46 -26.88
N ALA A 420 19.36 32.27 -25.91
CA ALA A 420 20.12 32.56 -24.69
C ALA A 420 20.24 31.34 -23.78
N PHE A 421 21.25 31.35 -22.91
CA PHE A 421 21.39 30.31 -21.90
C PHE A 421 20.34 30.48 -20.79
N VAL A 422 19.65 29.39 -20.45
CA VAL A 422 18.74 29.31 -19.31
C VAL A 422 19.13 28.10 -18.48
N THR A 423 19.11 28.24 -17.16
CA THR A 423 19.42 27.15 -16.23
C THR A 423 18.38 26.01 -16.33
N ASP A 424 18.82 24.77 -16.09
CA ASP A 424 17.95 23.59 -16.10
C ASP A 424 18.12 22.77 -14.82
N ILE A 425 19.08 21.84 -14.73
CA ILE A 425 19.35 21.16 -13.45
C ILE A 425 20.14 22.04 -12.48
N ALA A 426 20.87 23.04 -12.99
CA ALA A 426 21.47 24.08 -12.16
C ALA A 426 20.38 25.05 -11.68
N THR A 427 20.52 25.57 -10.47
CA THR A 427 19.65 26.62 -9.92
C THR A 427 20.12 28.01 -10.35
N ARG A 428 21.43 28.21 -10.42
CA ARG A 428 22.08 29.45 -10.85
C ARG A 428 23.47 29.18 -11.43
N TRP A 429 24.00 30.18 -12.11
CA TRP A 429 25.36 30.19 -12.62
C TRP A 429 25.99 31.59 -12.50
N TRP A 430 27.30 31.66 -12.40
CA TRP A 430 28.08 32.91 -12.40
C TRP A 430 29.48 32.63 -12.95
N TRP A 431 30.30 33.66 -13.15
CA TRP A 431 31.65 33.47 -13.67
C TRP A 431 32.64 34.52 -13.18
N THR A 432 33.93 34.21 -13.30
CA THR A 432 35.06 35.11 -13.04
C THR A 432 36.04 35.13 -14.22
N GLU A 433 36.70 36.26 -14.47
CA GLU A 433 37.79 36.31 -15.45
C GLU A 433 39.08 35.73 -14.89
N ASN A 434 39.76 34.92 -15.70
CA ASN A 434 41.17 34.63 -15.52
C ASN A 434 41.95 35.34 -16.63
N LYS A 435 42.46 36.54 -16.29
CA LYS A 435 43.15 37.42 -17.22
C LYS A 435 44.51 36.88 -17.66
N GLU A 436 45.15 36.03 -16.86
CA GLU A 436 46.46 35.44 -17.18
C GLU A 436 46.36 34.46 -18.34
N ASN A 437 45.27 33.70 -18.40
CA ASN A 437 45.07 32.64 -19.39
C ASN A 437 44.08 33.00 -20.51
N ASN A 438 43.51 34.21 -20.49
CA ASN A 438 42.41 34.63 -21.36
C ASN A 438 41.22 33.63 -21.32
N THR A 439 40.89 33.16 -20.12
CA THR A 439 39.81 32.19 -19.84
C THR A 439 38.77 32.80 -18.91
N ARG A 440 37.61 32.16 -18.83
CA ARG A 440 36.61 32.42 -17.78
C ARG A 440 36.37 31.16 -16.98
N ILE A 441 36.21 31.31 -15.67
CA ILE A 441 35.82 30.22 -14.78
C ILE A 441 34.32 30.37 -14.54
N ILE A 442 33.53 29.42 -15.01
CA ILE A 442 32.07 29.43 -14.92
C ILE A 442 31.64 28.44 -13.85
N TYR A 443 30.85 28.91 -12.89
CA TYR A 443 30.35 28.12 -11.76
C TYR A 443 28.87 27.80 -11.96
N PHE A 444 28.47 26.58 -11.58
CA PHE A 444 27.10 26.11 -11.58
C PHE A 444 26.76 25.49 -10.23
N GLU A 445 25.65 25.93 -9.63
CA GLU A 445 25.10 25.34 -8.41
C GLU A 445 23.93 24.41 -8.77
N LEU A 446 24.02 23.13 -8.40
CA LEU A 446 23.00 22.11 -8.72
C LEU A 446 21.76 22.22 -7.83
N SER A 447 20.62 21.81 -8.39
CA SER A 447 19.36 21.66 -7.65
C SER A 447 19.37 20.42 -6.75
N GLU A 448 18.85 20.54 -5.52
CA GLU A 448 18.89 19.48 -4.50
C GLU A 448 17.95 18.28 -4.77
N ASN A 449 17.03 18.41 -5.73
CA ASN A 449 15.92 17.45 -5.95
C ASN A 449 15.90 16.81 -7.34
N VAL A 450 17.05 16.73 -8.01
CA VAL A 450 17.13 16.09 -9.32
C VAL A 450 17.52 14.62 -9.15
N SER A 451 16.72 13.72 -9.72
CA SER A 451 17.01 12.29 -9.74
C SER A 451 17.07 11.76 -11.18
N PHE A 452 17.87 10.72 -11.37
CA PHE A 452 17.84 9.90 -12.57
C PHE A 452 16.56 9.04 -12.63
N HIS A 453 16.28 8.48 -13.81
CA HIS A 453 15.12 7.60 -14.04
C HIS A 453 15.13 6.33 -13.17
N ASP A 454 16.29 5.89 -12.69
CA ASP A 454 16.43 4.78 -11.74
C ASP A 454 16.17 5.17 -10.28
N GLY A 455 15.83 6.44 -10.02
CA GLY A 455 15.51 6.99 -8.71
C GLY A 455 16.70 7.45 -7.88
N LYS A 456 17.94 7.29 -8.35
CA LYS A 456 19.13 7.80 -7.65
C LYS A 456 19.28 9.32 -7.85
N PRO A 457 19.82 10.05 -6.86
CA PRO A 457 20.08 11.47 -7.00
C PRO A 457 21.15 11.75 -8.05
N LEU A 458 21.02 12.87 -8.76
CA LEU A 458 22.04 13.42 -9.65
C LEU A 458 22.99 14.31 -8.84
N THR A 459 24.29 14.06 -8.92
CA THR A 459 25.31 14.73 -8.09
C THR A 459 26.35 15.48 -8.93
N VAL A 460 27.16 16.33 -8.28
CA VAL A 460 28.31 17.00 -8.91
C VAL A 460 29.29 16.00 -9.54
N ALA A 461 29.47 14.82 -8.93
CA ALA A 461 30.33 13.77 -9.46
C ALA A 461 29.82 13.19 -10.80
N ASP A 462 28.51 13.17 -11.04
CA ASP A 462 27.94 12.74 -12.33
C ASP A 462 28.19 13.79 -13.42
N VAL A 463 28.12 15.08 -13.05
CA VAL A 463 28.43 16.19 -13.95
C VAL A 463 29.90 16.16 -14.33
N GLU A 464 30.80 16.10 -13.35
CA GLU A 464 32.24 15.99 -13.57
C GLU A 464 32.57 14.81 -14.49
N PHE A 465 32.05 13.62 -14.17
CA PHE A 465 32.23 12.42 -14.98
C PHE A 465 31.76 12.63 -16.43
N THR A 466 30.59 13.20 -16.63
CA THR A 466 30.02 13.45 -17.96
C THR A 466 30.96 14.30 -18.81
N TYR A 467 31.44 15.42 -18.27
CA TYR A 467 32.31 16.34 -19.01
C TYR A 467 33.75 15.82 -19.16
N GLN A 468 34.27 15.03 -18.22
CA GLN A 468 35.55 14.34 -18.38
C GLN A 468 35.50 13.32 -19.54
N VAL A 469 34.42 12.53 -19.62
CA VAL A 469 34.22 11.58 -20.73
C VAL A 469 34.05 12.34 -22.05
N TYR A 470 33.27 13.42 -22.06
CA TYR A 470 33.10 14.27 -23.24
C TYR A 470 34.44 14.83 -23.74
N ASN A 471 35.22 15.47 -22.86
CA ASN A 471 36.53 16.05 -23.17
C ASN A 471 37.51 14.99 -23.69
N LYS A 472 37.55 13.82 -23.05
CA LYS A 472 38.42 12.71 -23.49
C LYS A 472 38.08 12.28 -24.92
N LYS A 473 36.79 12.14 -25.24
CA LYS A 473 36.36 11.76 -26.59
C LYS A 473 36.64 12.87 -27.60
N LEU A 474 36.37 14.14 -27.26
CA LEU A 474 36.66 15.30 -28.11
C LEU A 474 38.15 15.37 -28.48
N ASN A 475 39.04 15.17 -27.49
CA ASN A 475 40.48 15.15 -27.69
C ASN A 475 40.98 13.97 -28.53
N SER A 476 40.18 12.90 -28.65
CA SER A 476 40.52 11.71 -29.46
C SER A 476 40.15 11.86 -30.94
N ILE A 477 39.44 12.92 -31.33
CA ILE A 477 39.02 13.15 -32.73
C ILE A 477 40.25 13.59 -33.55
N PRO A 478 40.62 12.88 -34.65
CA PRO A 478 41.83 13.19 -35.43
C PRO A 478 41.82 14.54 -36.18
N ASN A 479 40.67 15.22 -36.25
CA ASN A 479 40.47 16.42 -37.07
C ASN A 479 40.48 17.69 -36.20
N LYS A 480 41.56 18.49 -36.27
CA LYS A 480 41.84 19.67 -35.43
C LYS A 480 40.89 20.86 -35.61
N ARG A 481 39.81 20.74 -36.37
CA ARG A 481 38.77 21.79 -36.48
C ARG A 481 37.93 21.93 -35.21
N VAL A 482 37.98 20.95 -34.32
CA VAL A 482 37.23 20.94 -33.06
C VAL A 482 38.13 21.40 -31.92
N ILE A 483 37.97 22.64 -31.48
CA ILE A 483 38.71 23.19 -30.35
C ILE A 483 38.05 22.69 -29.07
N ASN A 484 38.79 21.98 -28.22
CA ASN A 484 38.34 21.72 -26.86
C ASN A 484 38.38 23.04 -26.08
N ILE A 485 37.20 23.55 -25.76
CA ILE A 485 37.03 24.84 -25.06
C ILE A 485 37.12 24.69 -23.55
N ILE A 486 36.93 23.48 -22.99
CA ILE A 486 37.09 23.24 -21.55
C ILE A 486 38.57 22.96 -21.28
N ARG A 487 39.18 23.83 -20.46
CA ARG A 487 40.54 23.68 -19.98
C ARG A 487 40.61 22.85 -18.71
N ASP A 488 39.68 23.11 -17.78
CA ASP A 488 39.66 22.44 -16.49
C ASP A 488 38.23 22.28 -15.95
N ILE A 489 38.04 21.27 -15.10
CA ILE A 489 36.77 20.94 -14.43
C ILE A 489 37.07 20.76 -12.94
N ASN A 490 36.52 21.61 -12.10
CA ASN A 490 36.81 21.61 -10.66
C ASN A 490 35.53 21.43 -9.84
N VAL A 491 35.53 20.40 -8.99
CA VAL A 491 34.52 20.23 -7.93
C VAL A 491 34.83 21.23 -6.82
N VAL A 492 33.93 22.20 -6.63
CA VAL A 492 34.10 23.25 -5.61
C VAL A 492 33.58 22.75 -4.26
N ASP A 493 32.39 22.14 -4.29
CA ASP A 493 31.73 21.50 -3.14
C ASP A 493 30.69 20.48 -3.61
N ASP A 494 29.92 19.89 -2.69
CA ASP A 494 28.90 18.85 -2.97
C ASP A 494 27.78 19.29 -3.92
N ARG A 495 27.62 20.60 -4.14
CA ARG A 495 26.57 21.20 -5.00
C ARG A 495 27.10 22.10 -6.09
N THR A 496 28.38 22.46 -6.06
CA THR A 496 28.97 23.46 -6.96
C THR A 496 30.10 22.86 -7.78
N ILE A 497 30.01 23.03 -9.10
CA ILE A 497 31.07 22.67 -10.05
C ILE A 497 31.48 23.91 -10.85
N SER A 498 32.76 23.98 -11.22
CA SER A 498 33.26 25.04 -12.08
C SER A 498 34.01 24.52 -13.30
N PHE A 499 33.94 25.28 -14.39
CA PHE A 499 34.60 25.00 -15.66
C PHE A 499 35.48 26.18 -16.03
N GLU A 500 36.78 25.95 -16.22
CA GLU A 500 37.64 26.94 -16.88
C GLU A 500 37.50 26.76 -18.39
N VAL A 501 37.03 27.80 -19.08
CA VAL A 501 36.76 27.77 -20.52
C VAL A 501 37.51 28.86 -21.28
N LEU A 502 37.94 28.53 -22.49
CA LEU A 502 38.47 29.52 -23.43
C LEU A 502 37.37 30.50 -23.82
N TRP A 503 37.64 31.80 -23.64
CA TRP A 503 36.72 32.86 -24.04
C TRP A 503 37.18 33.46 -25.37
N LEU A 504 36.66 32.91 -26.47
CA LEU A 504 36.96 33.41 -27.81
C LEU A 504 36.11 34.66 -28.09
N PHE A 505 36.75 35.82 -28.18
CA PHE A 505 36.14 37.05 -28.70
C PHE A 505 36.03 36.92 -30.22
N ILE A 506 34.81 36.82 -30.74
CA ILE A 506 34.56 37.22 -32.13
C ILE A 506 34.44 38.74 -32.09
N LYS A 507 35.42 39.47 -32.66
CA LYS A 507 35.28 40.92 -32.86
C LYS A 507 34.19 41.14 -33.90
N GLU A 508 33.03 41.66 -33.49
CA GLU A 508 31.89 41.97 -34.38
C GLU A 508 32.10 43.21 -35.27
N GLU A 509 33.29 43.82 -35.33
CA GLU A 509 33.51 45.08 -36.06
C GLU A 509 33.91 44.98 -37.55
N GLU A 510 34.09 43.78 -38.12
CA GLU A 510 34.46 43.65 -39.56
C GLU A 510 33.35 43.10 -40.47
N ALA A 511 32.11 42.95 -39.98
CA ALA A 511 30.99 42.44 -40.77
C ALA A 511 30.17 43.52 -41.52
N LYS A 512 30.74 44.72 -41.74
CA LYS A 512 30.03 45.84 -42.39
C LYS A 512 30.49 46.25 -43.79
N ASP A 513 31.38 45.50 -44.44
CA ASP A 513 31.69 45.74 -45.85
C ASP A 513 31.60 44.44 -46.67
N ASN A 514 30.37 44.02 -46.96
CA ASN A 514 30.11 43.03 -48.00
C ASN A 514 29.72 43.75 -49.28
N ASN A 515 30.72 44.24 -50.00
CA ASN A 515 30.60 44.45 -51.43
C ASN A 515 31.80 43.80 -52.14
N SER A 516 31.47 42.88 -53.05
CA SER A 516 32.30 42.22 -54.06
C SER A 516 33.51 41.38 -53.61
N ASP A 517 33.51 40.18 -54.19
CA ASP A 517 34.62 39.30 -54.56
C ASP A 517 35.04 38.20 -53.58
N GLN A 518 35.07 37.00 -54.17
CA GLN A 518 35.56 35.75 -53.62
C GLN A 518 36.92 35.97 -52.93
N VAL A 519 36.98 35.73 -51.63
CA VAL A 519 38.26 35.57 -50.94
C VAL A 519 38.67 34.10 -51.05
N ASP A 520 39.60 33.87 -51.95
CA ASP A 520 40.37 32.64 -52.11
C ASP A 520 41.26 32.46 -50.88
N ILE A 521 41.05 31.38 -50.10
CA ILE A 521 41.87 31.06 -48.93
C ILE A 521 43.03 30.19 -49.41
N ASP A 522 44.05 30.80 -50.02
CA ASP A 522 45.36 30.19 -50.23
C ASP A 522 46.41 30.90 -49.35
N LYS A 523 47.08 30.10 -48.51
CA LYS A 523 48.36 30.30 -47.81
C LYS A 523 48.64 31.68 -47.17
N GLY A 524 48.77 31.72 -45.84
CA GLY A 524 49.58 32.77 -45.24
C GLY A 524 49.62 32.90 -43.73
N ASP A 525 48.47 32.97 -43.06
CA ASP A 525 48.46 33.49 -41.68
C ASP A 525 48.39 32.40 -40.61
N THR A 526 49.57 32.04 -40.14
CA THR A 526 49.83 31.28 -38.92
C THR A 526 49.29 32.00 -37.69
N ILE A 527 48.25 31.43 -37.08
CA ILE A 527 48.02 31.53 -35.63
C ILE A 527 49.19 30.81 -34.97
N THR A 528 49.99 31.52 -34.16
CA THR A 528 51.11 30.94 -33.43
C THR A 528 50.64 29.82 -32.48
N PRO A 529 51.10 28.57 -32.66
CA PRO A 529 50.83 27.49 -31.71
C PRO A 529 51.58 27.72 -30.40
N ILE A 530 50.92 27.41 -29.28
CA ILE A 530 51.54 27.27 -27.94
C ILE A 530 52.82 26.43 -28.07
N ASP A 531 53.91 26.95 -27.50
CA ASP A 531 55.27 26.43 -27.65
C ASP A 531 55.38 24.94 -27.31
N ARG A 532 56.06 24.23 -28.22
CA ARG A 532 56.28 22.78 -28.22
C ARG A 532 57.11 22.28 -27.03
N GLU A 533 57.63 23.18 -26.19
CA GLU A 533 58.38 22.86 -24.96
C GLU A 533 57.48 22.51 -23.76
N GLN A 534 56.25 23.06 -23.66
CA GLN A 534 55.36 22.75 -22.53
C GLN A 534 54.75 21.34 -22.61
N ILE A 535 54.68 20.75 -23.80
CA ILE A 535 54.17 19.38 -24.01
C ILE A 535 55.22 18.32 -23.62
N GLN A 536 56.52 18.62 -23.73
CA GLN A 536 57.59 17.68 -23.35
C GLN A 536 57.89 17.66 -21.84
N ALA A 537 57.40 18.63 -21.07
CA ALA A 537 57.57 18.66 -19.62
C ALA A 537 56.64 17.67 -18.88
N LEU A 538 55.50 17.32 -19.49
CA LEU A 538 54.49 16.44 -18.90
C LEU A 538 54.76 14.94 -19.17
N GLU A 539 55.58 14.61 -20.18
CA GLU A 539 55.94 13.20 -20.49
C GLU A 539 57.08 12.63 -19.62
N ARG A 540 57.69 13.43 -18.72
CA ARG A 540 58.78 12.98 -17.84
C ARG A 540 58.34 12.49 -16.46
N ILE A 541 57.05 12.56 -16.11
CA ILE A 541 56.57 12.22 -14.77
C ILE A 541 56.12 10.75 -14.64
N ASP A 542 55.94 10.03 -15.76
CA ASP A 542 55.42 8.64 -15.76
C ASP A 542 56.49 7.52 -15.81
N GLN A 543 57.78 7.82 -15.59
CA GLN A 543 58.87 6.81 -15.66
C GLN A 543 59.71 6.64 -14.40
N ILE A 544 59.14 6.78 -13.20
CA ILE A 544 59.83 6.38 -11.96
C ILE A 544 58.92 5.54 -11.07
N VAL A 545 58.74 4.27 -11.46
CA VAL A 545 58.47 3.18 -10.51
C VAL A 545 59.30 1.98 -10.96
N GLU A 546 60.48 1.79 -10.37
CA GLU A 546 61.00 0.47 -10.01
C GLU A 546 62.27 0.57 -9.14
N GLN A 547 62.10 0.17 -7.88
CA GLN A 547 63.06 -0.53 -7.02
C GLN A 547 64.15 0.23 -6.22
N PRO A 548 64.57 -0.36 -5.07
CA PRO A 548 64.72 0.33 -3.79
C PRO A 548 66.19 0.60 -3.45
N THR A 549 66.46 1.59 -2.58
CA THR A 549 67.60 1.55 -1.64
C THR A 549 67.44 2.61 -0.56
N SER A 550 67.22 2.15 0.66
CA SER A 550 67.41 2.93 1.88
C SER A 550 68.91 3.09 2.17
N ARG A 551 69.41 4.33 2.28
CA ARG A 551 70.01 4.86 3.52
C ARG A 551 70.66 6.24 3.35
N ALA A 552 70.23 7.10 4.28
CA ALA A 552 70.97 8.11 5.01
C ALA A 552 71.52 9.33 4.24
N ILE A 553 70.78 10.45 4.34
CA ILE A 553 71.36 11.74 4.76
C ILE A 553 70.35 12.42 5.70
N GLU A 554 70.87 12.89 6.82
CA GLU A 554 70.19 13.56 7.94
C GLU A 554 69.48 14.85 7.51
N SER A 555 68.25 15.05 7.99
CA SER A 555 67.52 16.31 7.89
C SER A 555 67.43 16.96 9.27
N ASP A 556 68.31 17.91 9.55
CA ASP A 556 68.03 18.94 10.54
C ASP A 556 67.38 20.13 9.83
N GLN A 557 66.26 20.58 10.41
CA GLN A 557 65.53 21.84 10.18
C GLN A 557 64.39 21.87 9.15
N ILE A 558 63.23 21.33 9.55
CA ILE A 558 61.92 21.93 9.25
C ILE A 558 61.16 22.06 10.57
N GLU A 559 61.18 23.24 11.18
CA GLU A 559 60.24 23.62 12.24
C GLU A 559 58.99 24.22 11.59
N SER A 560 57.87 23.50 11.70
CA SER A 560 56.48 23.90 11.41
C SER A 560 56.10 24.21 9.95
N ILE A 561 55.15 23.44 9.42
CA ILE A 561 54.32 23.81 8.26
C ILE A 561 53.07 24.48 8.83
N GLU A 562 52.94 25.79 8.61
CA GLU A 562 51.68 26.50 8.81
C GLU A 562 50.73 26.13 7.67
N ILE A 563 49.57 25.54 8.01
CA ILE A 563 48.44 25.42 7.09
C ILE A 563 47.85 26.81 6.96
N VAL A 564 48.19 27.53 5.88
CA VAL A 564 47.52 28.76 5.50
C VAL A 564 46.17 28.38 4.88
N ASP A 565 45.11 28.48 5.67
CA ASP A 565 43.73 28.49 5.21
C ASP A 565 43.57 29.64 4.22
N GLN A 566 43.47 29.33 2.92
CA GLN A 566 43.30 30.36 1.91
C GLN A 566 41.93 31.03 2.13
N PRO A 567 41.88 32.36 2.28
CA PRO A 567 40.60 33.05 2.47
C PRO A 567 39.71 32.79 1.26
N ARG A 568 38.47 32.33 1.53
CA ARG A 568 37.40 32.20 0.54
C ARG A 568 37.40 33.44 -0.36
N PRO A 569 37.41 33.31 -1.69
CA PRO A 569 37.38 34.46 -2.57
C PRO A 569 36.14 35.31 -2.24
N ARG A 570 36.36 36.61 -2.03
CA ARG A 570 35.27 37.58 -1.84
C ARG A 570 34.32 37.52 -3.03
N PRO A 571 33.03 37.89 -2.88
CA PRO A 571 32.12 37.97 -4.01
C PRO A 571 32.70 38.95 -5.05
N ILE A 572 33.24 38.39 -6.13
CA ILE A 572 33.72 39.14 -7.30
C ILE A 572 32.48 39.62 -8.04
N ASP A 573 32.51 40.87 -8.51
CA ASP A 573 31.43 41.52 -9.24
C ASP A 573 30.79 40.58 -10.27
N ILE A 574 29.53 40.22 -10.01
CA ILE A 574 28.73 39.30 -10.82
C ILE A 574 28.35 40.05 -12.10
N VAL A 575 29.03 39.76 -13.21
CA VAL A 575 28.68 40.34 -14.51
C VAL A 575 27.76 39.38 -15.25
N GLU A 576 26.47 39.72 -15.36
CA GLU A 576 25.51 38.99 -16.19
C GLU A 576 25.72 39.31 -17.69
N SER A 577 26.82 38.82 -18.27
CA SER A 577 27.00 38.80 -19.73
C SER A 577 26.39 37.51 -20.30
N PRO A 578 25.70 37.53 -21.46
CA PRO A 578 25.19 36.32 -22.07
C PRO A 578 26.31 35.32 -22.37
N LEU A 579 26.06 34.03 -22.12
CA LEU A 579 27.00 32.97 -22.52
C LEU A 579 27.06 32.88 -24.05
N PRO A 580 28.27 32.87 -24.64
CA PRO A 580 28.46 32.62 -26.05
C PRO A 580 27.76 31.32 -26.50
N PRO A 581 27.17 31.28 -27.69
CA PRO A 581 26.42 30.13 -28.18
C PRO A 581 27.17 28.78 -28.04
N TYR A 582 28.48 28.76 -28.30
CA TYR A 582 29.27 27.54 -28.19
C TYR A 582 29.36 27.02 -26.74
N ILE A 583 29.46 27.91 -25.75
CA ILE A 583 29.41 27.55 -24.32
C ILE A 583 27.99 27.13 -23.94
N THR A 584 26.98 27.84 -24.42
CA THR A 584 25.57 27.49 -24.18
C THR A 584 25.26 26.07 -24.67
N SER A 585 25.76 25.67 -25.85
CA SER A 585 25.61 24.29 -26.36
C SER A 585 26.33 23.27 -25.48
N LEU A 586 27.56 23.57 -25.06
CA LEU A 586 28.34 22.71 -24.18
C LEU A 586 27.62 22.47 -22.85
N MET A 587 27.10 23.54 -22.22
CA MET A 587 26.41 23.46 -20.93
C MET A 587 25.01 22.82 -21.02
N SER A 588 24.54 22.54 -22.25
CA SER A 588 23.28 21.85 -22.54
C SER A 588 23.43 20.35 -22.77
N ILE A 589 24.64 19.79 -22.63
CA ILE A 589 24.87 18.35 -22.76
C ILE A 589 24.15 17.61 -21.64
N GLY A 590 23.47 16.52 -22.01
CA GLY A 590 22.76 15.67 -21.06
C GLY A 590 23.72 14.98 -20.08
N ILE A 591 23.47 15.16 -18.78
CA ILE A 591 24.27 14.52 -17.73
C ILE A 591 23.98 13.02 -17.69
N VAL A 592 25.03 12.20 -17.66
CA VAL A 592 24.94 10.73 -17.58
C VAL A 592 25.30 10.25 -16.18
N PRO A 593 24.65 9.20 -15.65
CA PRO A 593 24.94 8.66 -14.33
C PRO A 593 26.28 7.91 -14.31
N ARG A 594 27.22 8.36 -13.48
CA ARG A 594 28.54 7.72 -13.34
C ARG A 594 28.42 6.25 -12.94
N HIS A 595 27.44 5.92 -12.09
CA HIS A 595 27.25 4.56 -11.57
C HIS A 595 26.70 3.55 -12.60
N ALA A 596 26.14 4.02 -13.72
CA ALA A 596 25.49 3.15 -14.71
C ALA A 596 26.03 3.32 -16.14
N TYR A 597 26.97 4.24 -16.37
CA TYR A 597 27.50 4.50 -17.71
C TYR A 597 28.50 3.40 -18.15
N ASN A 598 28.05 2.57 -19.09
CA ASN A 598 28.89 1.73 -19.93
C ASN A 598 28.47 1.96 -21.39
N GLN A 599 29.33 2.60 -22.20
CA GLN A 599 28.98 3.08 -23.53
C GLN A 599 28.24 2.06 -24.41
N THR A 600 28.69 0.79 -24.43
CA THR A 600 28.12 -0.25 -25.31
C THR A 600 26.67 -0.60 -24.96
N SER A 601 26.32 -0.67 -23.67
CA SER A 601 24.95 -0.92 -23.21
C SER A 601 24.12 0.35 -23.10
N PHE A 602 24.77 1.46 -22.74
CA PHE A 602 24.11 2.73 -22.43
C PHE A 602 23.48 3.38 -23.67
N GLN A 603 24.10 3.22 -24.85
CA GLN A 603 23.54 3.69 -26.12
C GLN A 603 22.18 3.07 -26.49
N LEU A 604 21.86 1.88 -25.94
CA LEU A 604 20.60 1.17 -26.21
C LEU A 604 19.56 1.35 -25.09
N LYS A 605 20.02 1.44 -23.84
CA LYS A 605 19.14 1.60 -22.67
C LYS A 605 19.69 2.68 -21.74
N PRO A 606 19.64 3.95 -22.17
CA PRO A 606 20.15 5.04 -21.36
C PRO A 606 19.30 5.27 -20.11
N ILE A 607 19.95 5.74 -19.05
CA ILE A 607 19.30 6.27 -17.86
C ILE A 607 19.59 7.77 -17.84
N GLY A 608 18.55 8.59 -17.89
CA GLY A 608 18.67 10.04 -17.91
C GLY A 608 17.96 10.70 -16.73
N SER A 609 17.82 12.03 -16.80
CA SER A 609 17.20 12.89 -15.79
C SER A 609 16.07 13.75 -16.37
N GLY A 610 15.68 13.46 -17.62
CA GLY A 610 14.66 14.19 -18.35
C GLY A 610 13.22 13.76 -18.04
N PRO A 611 12.24 14.45 -18.66
CA PRO A 611 10.82 14.19 -18.47
C PRO A 611 10.38 12.79 -18.92
N PHE A 612 11.08 12.15 -19.85
CA PHE A 612 10.73 10.81 -20.32
C PHE A 612 11.90 9.84 -20.16
N GLN A 613 11.58 8.59 -19.84
CA GLN A 613 12.52 7.48 -19.73
C GLN A 613 12.34 6.51 -20.89
N VAL A 614 13.44 5.90 -21.34
CA VAL A 614 13.40 4.91 -22.43
C VAL A 614 12.78 3.61 -21.94
N GLU A 615 11.67 3.21 -22.54
CA GLU A 615 11.07 1.88 -22.36
C GLU A 615 11.78 0.87 -23.27
N THR A 616 11.82 1.17 -24.57
CA THR A 616 12.50 0.36 -25.58
C THR A 616 13.17 1.25 -26.61
N PHE A 617 14.30 0.79 -27.14
CA PHE A 617 14.95 1.38 -28.30
C PHE A 617 15.47 0.29 -29.21
N GLN A 618 14.94 0.26 -30.44
CA GLN A 618 15.41 -0.57 -31.53
C GLN A 618 16.12 0.34 -32.52
N SER A 619 17.46 0.25 -32.56
CA SER A 619 18.33 1.05 -33.46
C SER A 619 17.78 1.10 -34.88
N GLY A 620 17.61 2.31 -35.42
CA GLY A 620 17.12 2.55 -36.78
C GLY A 620 15.67 2.14 -37.03
N LYS A 621 14.88 1.81 -36.00
CA LYS A 621 13.49 1.32 -36.15
C LYS A 621 12.47 2.03 -35.27
N GLU A 622 12.64 2.00 -33.95
CA GLU A 622 11.62 2.49 -33.04
C GLU A 622 12.21 2.91 -31.69
N ILE A 623 11.71 4.01 -31.14
CA ILE A 623 12.00 4.47 -29.79
C ILE A 623 10.67 4.63 -29.06
N VAL A 624 10.55 4.02 -27.89
CA VAL A 624 9.40 4.16 -27.01
C VAL A 624 9.84 4.79 -25.71
N LEU A 625 9.22 5.91 -25.36
CA LEU A 625 9.49 6.68 -24.17
C LEU A 625 8.24 6.76 -23.29
N ASN A 626 8.40 6.54 -21.97
CA ASN A 626 7.34 6.69 -20.99
C ASN A 626 7.59 7.91 -20.10
N ALA A 627 6.53 8.58 -19.66
CA ALA A 627 6.63 9.70 -18.74
C ALA A 627 7.36 9.30 -17.45
N PHE A 628 8.30 10.12 -16.99
CA PHE A 628 8.97 9.95 -15.71
C PHE A 628 8.22 10.74 -14.62
N PRO A 629 7.50 10.09 -13.69
CA PRO A 629 6.62 10.80 -12.75
C PRO A 629 7.34 11.68 -11.74
N LYS A 630 8.63 11.42 -11.48
CA LYS A 630 9.47 12.15 -10.53
C LYS A 630 10.34 13.23 -11.19
N TYR A 631 10.02 13.64 -12.41
CA TYR A 631 10.74 14.71 -13.06
C TYR A 631 10.67 16.00 -12.23
N VAL A 632 11.82 16.67 -12.05
CA VAL A 632 11.98 17.77 -11.07
C VAL A 632 11.05 18.97 -11.31
N LYS A 633 10.58 19.15 -12.55
CA LYS A 633 9.64 20.23 -12.90
C LYS A 633 8.17 19.79 -12.92
N GLY A 634 7.86 18.54 -12.53
CA GLY A 634 6.52 17.97 -12.51
C GLY A 634 6.35 16.80 -13.49
N ARG A 635 5.30 16.00 -13.33
CA ARG A 635 5.01 14.89 -14.25
C ARG A 635 4.62 15.44 -15.63
N PRO A 636 5.17 14.89 -16.74
CA PRO A 636 4.70 15.23 -18.08
C PRO A 636 3.20 14.96 -18.27
N ARG A 637 2.57 15.74 -19.14
CA ARG A 637 1.15 15.55 -19.52
C ARG A 637 0.93 14.35 -20.44
N LEU A 638 1.90 14.09 -21.32
CA LEU A 638 1.90 12.88 -22.14
C LEU A 638 2.32 11.71 -21.27
N ASP A 639 1.68 10.57 -21.49
CA ASP A 639 2.04 9.32 -20.82
C ASP A 639 3.14 8.60 -21.60
N ARG A 640 3.11 8.72 -22.93
CA ARG A 640 3.97 7.97 -23.84
C ARG A 640 4.31 8.73 -25.12
N ILE A 641 5.53 8.53 -25.62
CA ILE A 641 5.96 8.97 -26.96
C ILE A 641 6.47 7.75 -27.71
N VAL A 642 5.97 7.53 -28.93
CA VAL A 642 6.43 6.48 -29.83
C VAL A 642 6.98 7.15 -31.08
N ILE A 643 8.27 6.92 -31.35
CA ILE A 643 8.99 7.45 -32.51
C ILE A 643 9.30 6.28 -33.43
N SER A 644 8.69 6.26 -34.60
CA SER A 644 9.02 5.30 -35.66
C SER A 644 10.08 5.91 -36.57
N VAL A 645 11.24 5.25 -36.63
CA VAL A 645 12.34 5.61 -37.53
C VAL A 645 12.12 4.89 -38.86
N LEU A 646 11.93 5.66 -39.92
CA LEU A 646 11.53 5.18 -41.24
C LEU A 646 12.56 5.59 -42.29
N GLY A 647 12.69 4.82 -43.37
CA GLY A 647 13.49 5.22 -44.52
C GLY A 647 12.92 6.48 -45.20
N GLN A 648 13.78 7.24 -45.89
CA GLN A 648 13.43 8.53 -46.50
C GLN A 648 12.25 8.47 -47.49
N LEU A 649 12.08 7.37 -48.24
CA LEU A 649 10.91 7.17 -49.12
C LEU A 649 9.67 6.64 -48.37
N ASP A 650 9.89 5.85 -47.32
CA ASP A 650 8.83 5.18 -46.57
C ASP A 650 8.10 6.16 -45.66
N VAL A 651 8.83 7.08 -45.02
CA VAL A 651 8.27 8.10 -44.13
C VAL A 651 7.24 8.97 -44.84
N VAL A 652 7.49 9.37 -46.09
CA VAL A 652 6.58 10.22 -46.87
C VAL A 652 5.33 9.44 -47.22
N THR A 653 5.50 8.20 -47.69
CA THR A 653 4.38 7.34 -48.06
C THR A 653 3.50 7.03 -46.86
N GLU A 654 4.10 6.65 -45.74
CA GLU A 654 3.41 6.31 -44.50
C GLU A 654 2.68 7.51 -43.89
N VAL A 655 3.33 8.68 -43.81
CA VAL A 655 2.71 9.92 -43.28
C VAL A 655 1.57 10.42 -44.17
N VAL A 656 1.67 10.24 -45.49
CA VAL A 656 0.60 10.63 -46.43
C VAL A 656 -0.57 9.65 -46.40
N SER A 657 -0.29 8.34 -46.32
CA SER A 657 -1.28 7.28 -46.47
C SER A 657 -1.99 6.90 -45.18
N THR A 658 -1.39 7.20 -44.02
CA THR A 658 -1.95 6.87 -42.71
C THR A 658 -2.31 8.13 -41.93
N GLN A 659 -3.32 8.04 -41.06
CA GLN A 659 -3.60 9.06 -40.03
C GLN A 659 -3.01 8.63 -38.66
N LYS A 660 -1.99 7.76 -38.68
CA LYS A 660 -1.40 7.14 -37.48
C LYS A 660 -0.52 8.11 -36.69
N TYR A 661 0.16 9.02 -37.38
CA TYR A 661 1.16 9.90 -36.78
C TYR A 661 0.56 11.25 -36.39
N SER A 662 0.90 11.68 -35.18
CA SER A 662 0.56 13.01 -34.67
C SER A 662 1.57 14.06 -35.13
N ALA A 663 2.80 13.64 -35.42
CA ALA A 663 3.91 14.48 -35.80
C ALA A 663 4.83 13.74 -36.79
N ALA A 664 5.55 14.48 -37.65
CA ALA A 664 6.57 13.88 -38.51
C ALA A 664 7.74 14.84 -38.79
N VAL A 665 8.94 14.28 -38.96
CA VAL A 665 10.11 14.95 -39.53
C VAL A 665 10.36 14.32 -40.89
N LEU A 666 10.38 15.15 -41.93
CA LEU A 666 10.63 14.76 -43.31
C LEU A 666 11.85 15.55 -43.84
N PRO A 667 12.54 15.06 -44.88
CA PRO A 667 13.52 15.89 -45.60
C PRO A 667 12.82 17.07 -46.26
N TYR A 668 13.43 18.26 -46.22
CA TYR A 668 12.90 19.40 -46.94
C TYR A 668 13.08 19.23 -48.45
N THR A 669 11.99 19.42 -49.20
CA THR A 669 12.04 19.74 -50.62
C THR A 669 10.89 20.71 -50.92
N GLU A 670 11.06 21.59 -51.91
CA GLU A 670 9.98 22.48 -52.38
C GLU A 670 8.70 21.71 -52.73
N LYS A 671 8.85 20.51 -53.30
CA LYS A 671 7.73 19.64 -53.65
C LYS A 671 6.97 19.15 -52.41
N LEU A 672 7.68 18.64 -51.40
CA LEU A 672 7.05 18.18 -50.15
C LEU A 672 6.44 19.33 -49.38
N TYR A 673 7.14 20.47 -49.28
CA TYR A 673 6.59 21.67 -48.66
C TYR A 673 5.29 22.10 -49.34
N SER A 674 5.27 22.21 -50.66
CA SER A 674 4.06 22.56 -51.42
C SER A 674 2.92 21.54 -51.27
N GLN A 675 3.26 20.25 -51.15
CA GLN A 675 2.29 19.17 -50.95
C GLN A 675 1.59 19.25 -49.59
N PHE A 676 2.32 19.59 -48.52
CA PHE A 676 1.77 19.62 -47.17
C PHE A 676 1.28 21.00 -46.76
N ASN A 677 1.91 22.10 -47.18
CA ASN A 677 1.59 23.45 -46.70
C ASN A 677 0.18 23.92 -47.10
N ASN A 678 -0.40 23.32 -48.14
CA ASN A 678 -1.79 23.58 -48.55
C ASN A 678 -2.83 22.73 -47.81
N ARG A 679 -2.40 21.78 -46.98
CA ARG A 679 -3.28 20.89 -46.21
C ARG A 679 -3.65 21.51 -44.87
N LYS A 680 -4.94 21.48 -44.53
CA LYS A 680 -5.45 22.04 -43.25
C LYS A 680 -5.23 21.12 -42.05
N ASP A 681 -5.01 19.84 -42.28
CA ASP A 681 -4.80 18.85 -41.23
C ASP A 681 -3.35 18.81 -40.72
N TRP A 682 -2.45 19.55 -41.35
CA TRP A 682 -1.05 19.68 -40.94
C TRP A 682 -0.67 21.14 -40.73
N THR A 683 0.09 21.41 -39.67
CA THR A 683 0.93 22.60 -39.55
C THR A 683 2.33 22.22 -40.03
N VAL A 684 2.89 23.02 -40.94
CA VAL A 684 4.12 22.70 -41.68
C VAL A 684 5.17 23.75 -41.37
N ILE A 685 6.32 23.33 -40.86
CA ILE A 685 7.40 24.22 -40.42
C ILE A 685 8.70 23.82 -41.12
N PRO A 686 9.17 24.60 -42.11
CA PRO A 686 10.47 24.37 -42.73
C PRO A 686 11.58 24.82 -41.78
N THR A 687 12.62 23.98 -41.60
CA THR A 687 13.62 24.17 -40.55
C THR A 687 15.04 23.96 -41.08
N PRO A 688 16.00 24.88 -40.81
CA PRO A 688 15.76 26.24 -40.28
C PRO A 688 15.03 27.11 -41.31
N LEU A 689 14.34 28.17 -40.85
CA LEU A 689 13.44 28.97 -41.71
C LEU A 689 14.14 29.67 -42.89
N ASN A 690 15.40 30.06 -42.72
CA ASN A 690 16.18 30.82 -43.70
C ASN A 690 16.82 29.93 -44.78
N LYS A 691 17.13 28.69 -44.45
CA LYS A 691 17.71 27.69 -45.35
C LYS A 691 17.22 26.30 -44.94
N PRO A 692 15.98 25.95 -45.33
CA PRO A 692 15.35 24.77 -44.80
C PRO A 692 15.93 23.49 -45.37
N GLU A 693 16.17 22.54 -44.47
CA GLU A 693 16.73 21.22 -44.74
C GLU A 693 15.82 20.11 -44.20
N LEU A 694 15.01 20.43 -43.18
CA LEU A 694 13.95 19.58 -42.65
C LEU A 694 12.57 20.21 -42.86
N LEU A 695 11.56 19.34 -42.91
CA LEU A 695 10.15 19.70 -42.89
C LEU A 695 9.49 19.06 -41.68
N HIS A 696 9.09 19.89 -40.72
CA HIS A 696 8.41 19.46 -39.51
C HIS A 696 6.90 19.56 -39.71
N LEU A 697 6.20 18.46 -39.44
CA LEU A 697 4.76 18.33 -39.60
C LEU A 697 4.10 18.07 -38.24
N GLN A 698 3.06 18.83 -37.94
CA GLN A 698 2.23 18.65 -36.75
C GLN A 698 0.77 18.48 -37.12
N SER A 699 0.15 17.39 -36.68
CA SER A 699 -1.26 17.10 -36.96
C SER A 699 -2.15 18.16 -36.31
N SER A 700 -3.26 18.45 -36.98
CA SER A 700 -4.28 19.34 -36.45
C SER A 700 -4.98 18.84 -35.19
N SER A 701 -4.89 17.54 -34.89
CA SER A 701 -5.38 17.00 -33.62
C SER A 701 -4.53 17.42 -32.41
N LEU A 702 -3.30 17.87 -32.63
CA LEU A 702 -2.46 18.43 -31.56
C LEU A 702 -3.05 19.77 -31.13
N GLN A 703 -3.47 19.83 -29.86
CA GLN A 703 -4.06 21.01 -29.25
C GLN A 703 -3.06 22.18 -29.16
N GLU A 704 -1.77 21.88 -29.03
CA GLU A 704 -0.71 22.87 -28.85
C GLU A 704 0.29 22.78 -30.01
N ARG A 705 0.28 23.78 -30.91
CA ARG A 705 1.07 23.81 -32.15
C ARG A 705 2.13 24.92 -32.21
N LEU A 706 2.20 25.78 -31.18
CA LEU A 706 3.17 26.88 -31.07
C LEU A 706 3.72 26.98 -29.64
N PRO A 707 5.01 27.29 -29.45
CA PRO A 707 5.60 27.41 -28.13
C PRO A 707 5.10 28.68 -27.42
N ASN A 708 4.10 28.52 -26.54
CA ASN A 708 3.81 29.49 -25.49
C ASN A 708 4.95 29.49 -24.45
N ASP A 709 4.90 30.44 -23.52
CA ASP A 709 5.90 30.57 -22.45
C ASP A 709 6.20 29.22 -21.79
N PHE A 710 7.50 28.97 -21.62
CA PHE A 710 8.08 27.66 -21.48
C PHE A 710 7.60 26.96 -20.20
N ASP A 711 6.69 25.99 -20.34
CA ASP A 711 6.41 24.98 -19.32
C ASP A 711 6.92 23.62 -19.82
N SER A 712 7.93 23.08 -19.13
CA SER A 712 8.56 21.80 -19.48
C SER A 712 7.61 20.60 -19.37
N ASN A 713 6.53 20.71 -18.60
CA ASN A 713 5.47 19.70 -18.55
C ASN A 713 4.51 19.82 -19.72
N TRP A 714 4.35 21.02 -20.29
CA TRP A 714 3.42 21.32 -21.39
C TRP A 714 4.04 21.06 -22.75
N ASN A 715 5.28 21.51 -22.98
CA ASN A 715 5.87 21.54 -24.34
C ASN A 715 6.57 20.23 -24.77
N ALA A 716 6.41 19.12 -24.02
CA ALA A 716 7.07 17.84 -24.28
C ALA A 716 7.01 17.36 -25.74
N HIS A 717 5.88 17.58 -26.43
CA HIS A 717 5.70 17.25 -27.86
C HIS A 717 6.29 18.30 -28.82
N LEU A 718 6.46 19.55 -28.38
CA LEU A 718 7.06 20.63 -29.18
C LEU A 718 8.59 20.56 -29.20
N TRP A 719 9.20 19.97 -28.17
CA TRP A 719 10.66 19.84 -28.06
C TRP A 719 11.28 19.14 -29.26
N TYR A 720 10.56 18.19 -29.84
CA TYR A 720 10.99 17.48 -31.05
C TYR A 720 11.27 18.42 -32.24
N PHE A 721 10.71 19.63 -32.24
CA PHE A 721 10.75 20.55 -33.38
C PHE A 721 11.45 21.89 -33.11
N SER A 722 11.90 22.14 -31.87
CA SER A 722 12.29 23.48 -31.41
C SER A 722 13.79 23.77 -31.39
N ARG A 723 14.66 22.76 -31.57
CA ARG A 723 16.10 22.94 -31.38
C ARG A 723 16.79 23.71 -32.51
N GLU A 724 16.13 23.83 -33.65
CA GLU A 724 16.69 24.41 -34.89
C GLU A 724 15.97 25.67 -35.37
N ILE A 725 15.09 26.25 -34.55
CA ILE A 725 14.52 27.59 -34.82
C ILE A 725 15.57 28.64 -34.42
N GLY A 726 16.70 28.66 -35.14
CA GLY A 726 17.63 29.78 -35.13
C GLY A 726 17.00 30.92 -35.93
N PHE A 727 16.77 32.05 -35.27
CA PHE A 727 16.56 33.33 -35.95
C PHE A 727 17.90 33.96 -36.33
#